data_AF-A0A2K0UBS0-F1
#
_entry.id   AF-A0A2K0UBS0-F1
#
_cell.length_a   1.000
_cell.length_b   1.000
_cell.length_c   1.000
_cell.angle_alpha   90.00
_cell.angle_beta   90.00
_cell.angle_gamma   90.00
#
_symmetry.space_group_name_H-M   'P 1'
#
loop_
_entity.id
_entity.type
_entity.pdbx_description
1 polymer ?
#
loop_
_entity_poly.entity_id
_entity_poly.type
_entity_poly.pdbx_seq_one_letter_code
_entity_poly.pdbx_strand_id
1 'polypeptide(L)'
;MEDTNEHISLAVYLDFTPELGPDIVSHETIAHQKDDLAGKLSPESRRQIFCGVDSREEVPYICLDEDERVSDGAGVSFDIDSVVAFPSNLAVAKKGIHWSPTRMTVSDLQSDLHLRSIPVTFVGTNGKQHQVHRPVHQIPHYTFGRVIGFEDISLYLLFPNLYREEQKCNKLRDEDFRLWMDGILLPAIYQCYSAAHVQHYPSSYDHSRYNSTARGIEGLSQRMHPVAREQQLVYYLPPEALADVWATITTAIQEPGFQQFRDVTILLQAKNLKVLTKGVTWEKMISKFEQYWTSAIDNSHTTTDLYFDIGKETCPPQPSQVVPWSQLAAGIIDDPPQKQAETLLYRRCCLESYAFQIKNRHADDRGTQKQIFYPFSMLQDTGSLTIETGKRSPRRAAGLLYSQFYSSVKEVFAAGNVYPFTNAAIETLALGKKLRKTWELVGGGLSHQPAALIKAYLYTKLRCHHAIIGSKQKSFGIREEHRVSKDLFYAIDTQIRSRELHDKRLVGSRWYTAFKIHIFVTWEHTRIMLMFLRCLQFSYTGGLIQKVAGCWRDVRQQPDASQPNGLRRHEGLGFKLTMERYGYAWFLDKIDWNTLTFRQPYAPYMMFNNPSMQNVYRARYYQVRDVRIDFIRVNKAYQWMLEFSSIPKCLDLLENYLRELCLCAFRKDVFFHVKSALKPEYLESALSGEIPLCYDSVNNAMLKDHQPLQLAQGNRLAVKDIHVLFAWLWKSKDDYFERQGWKEKPYRMLFQQSFHAIKTARGKAGARTWRQDLKRSFLGSHWILPYPHSRGFMRKDKEEKQFIWWPSAHHGLIRHYAKSRQTGTLAHPLPASNIILHPVDGWQLATTLFSKSYMPHVIQPEKQLIRMPENELYAELVRLREQVSAGLTPSHIPAPTLELDNSPERCYFPTKWCPIRQTEVAKTFEECDEVNECLWFLKKGLETYEHIQHGQLKRRKRRRQNRAMTQSDTDSGSVSGGEEAEASSDEESLVVIVGKSGNPPSLQGSDC
;
A
#
# COMPACT_ATOMS: atom_id res chain seq x y z
N MET A 1 1.68 -28.18 41.31
CA MET A 1 0.96 -28.49 40.05
C MET A 1 2.05 -28.69 39.04
N GLU A 2 2.20 -29.90 38.50
CA GLU A 2 3.13 -30.10 37.39
C GLU A 2 2.60 -29.36 36.16
N ASP A 3 3.50 -28.71 35.42
CA ASP A 3 3.15 -27.97 34.22
C ASP A 3 3.08 -28.98 33.06
N THR A 4 1.88 -29.23 32.53
CA THR A 4 1.63 -30.31 31.56
C THR A 4 1.94 -29.89 30.12
N ASN A 5 2.55 -28.73 29.89
CA ASN A 5 2.94 -28.29 28.56
C ASN A 5 4.29 -28.93 28.20
N GLU A 6 4.34 -29.64 27.07
CA GLU A 6 5.56 -30.19 26.50
C GLU A 6 6.56 -29.04 26.18
N HIS A 7 7.67 -29.01 26.92
CA HIS A 7 8.77 -28.07 26.67
C HIS A 7 9.53 -28.51 25.42
N ILE A 8 9.76 -27.60 24.47
CA ILE A 8 10.45 -27.90 23.23
C ILE A 8 11.43 -26.79 22.85
N SER A 9 12.59 -27.18 22.31
CA SER A 9 13.52 -26.27 21.63
C SER A 9 12.85 -25.68 20.38
N LEU A 10 13.21 -24.44 20.04
CA LEU A 10 12.71 -23.78 18.84
C LEU A 10 13.31 -24.38 17.56
N ALA A 11 14.56 -24.85 17.60
CA ALA A 11 15.12 -25.64 16.52
C ALA A 11 14.36 -26.96 16.35
N VAL A 12 14.17 -27.72 17.45
CA VAL A 12 13.44 -29.00 17.44
C VAL A 12 11.98 -28.82 16.98
N TYR A 13 11.30 -27.75 17.36
CA TYR A 13 9.97 -27.42 16.86
C TYR A 13 9.95 -27.14 15.34
N LEU A 14 10.97 -26.43 14.82
CA LEU A 14 11.08 -26.15 13.38
C LEU A 14 11.36 -27.43 12.58
N ASP A 15 12.18 -28.34 13.09
CA ASP A 15 12.49 -29.63 12.47
C ASP A 15 11.27 -30.58 12.48
N PHE A 16 10.46 -30.56 13.55
CA PHE A 16 9.21 -31.33 13.65
C PHE A 16 7.97 -30.63 13.04
N THR A 17 8.11 -29.44 12.45
CA THR A 17 7.01 -28.79 11.71
C THR A 17 7.17 -29.05 10.21
N PRO A 18 6.51 -30.09 9.65
CA PRO A 18 6.59 -30.38 8.23
C PRO A 18 6.04 -29.22 7.40
N GLU A 19 6.68 -28.96 6.28
CA GLU A 19 6.33 -27.90 5.33
C GLU A 19 6.23 -26.50 5.98
N LEU A 20 7.38 -25.91 6.34
CA LEU A 20 7.48 -24.48 6.71
C LEU A 20 7.11 -23.48 5.58
N GLY A 21 6.63 -23.98 4.44
CA GLY A 21 6.20 -23.22 3.27
C GLY A 21 7.30 -22.99 2.22
N PRO A 22 6.93 -22.58 1.00
CA PRO A 22 7.89 -22.26 -0.05
C PRO A 22 8.72 -21.01 0.31
N ASP A 23 10.00 -20.98 -0.07
CA ASP A 23 10.80 -19.76 0.07
C ASP A 23 10.22 -18.65 -0.82
N ILE A 24 9.63 -17.64 -0.18
CA ILE A 24 9.16 -16.43 -0.84
C ILE A 24 10.29 -15.39 -0.90
N VAL A 25 11.22 -15.42 0.07
CA VAL A 25 12.12 -14.32 0.45
C VAL A 25 13.22 -14.06 -0.58
N SER A 26 13.71 -15.09 -1.27
CA SER A 26 14.67 -14.96 -2.39
C SER A 26 14.13 -14.21 -3.62
N HIS A 27 12.86 -14.40 -3.97
CA HIS A 27 12.36 -13.96 -5.29
C HIS A 27 12.40 -12.43 -5.48
N GLU A 28 12.90 -11.97 -6.63
CA GLU A 28 12.91 -10.54 -6.97
C GLU A 28 11.51 -9.97 -7.25
N THR A 29 10.51 -10.81 -7.47
CA THR A 29 9.13 -10.46 -7.85
C THR A 29 8.15 -10.58 -6.68
N ILE A 30 6.95 -10.02 -6.87
CA ILE A 30 5.77 -10.37 -6.06
C ILE A 30 5.15 -11.63 -6.67
N ALA A 31 4.89 -12.63 -5.82
CA ALA A 31 4.25 -13.87 -6.23
C ALA A 31 2.90 -13.63 -6.93
N HIS A 32 2.65 -14.40 -7.98
CA HIS A 32 1.46 -14.37 -8.82
C HIS A 32 0.51 -15.52 -8.45
N GLN A 33 -0.75 -15.40 -8.87
CA GLN A 33 -1.78 -16.44 -8.62
C GLN A 33 -1.38 -17.83 -9.13
N LYS A 34 -0.60 -17.90 -10.22
CA LYS A 34 -0.12 -19.16 -10.82
C LYS A 34 0.92 -19.90 -9.96
N ASP A 35 1.49 -19.26 -8.94
CA ASP A 35 2.55 -19.83 -8.10
C ASP A 35 1.96 -20.70 -6.96
N ASP A 36 0.64 -20.63 -6.77
CA ASP A 36 -0.22 -21.23 -5.73
C ASP A 36 0.44 -21.47 -4.37
N LEU A 37 0.98 -20.40 -3.80
CA LEU A 37 1.56 -20.41 -2.45
C LEU A 37 0.50 -20.58 -1.34
N ALA A 38 -0.79 -20.63 -1.70
CA ALA A 38 -1.88 -20.94 -0.77
C ALA A 38 -2.13 -22.45 -0.71
N GLY A 39 -2.29 -23.12 -1.86
CA GLY A 39 -2.45 -24.58 -1.93
C GLY A 39 -1.27 -25.36 -1.33
N LYS A 40 -0.07 -24.78 -1.32
CA LYS A 40 1.17 -25.35 -0.77
C LYS A 40 1.26 -25.43 0.78
N LEU A 41 0.20 -25.10 1.52
CA LEU A 41 0.11 -25.30 2.96
C LEU A 41 -1.33 -25.62 3.35
N SER A 42 -1.57 -26.70 4.09
CA SER A 42 -2.89 -27.01 4.63
C SER A 42 -3.35 -25.94 5.66
N PRO A 43 -4.67 -25.75 5.86
CA PRO A 43 -5.19 -24.97 6.98
C PRO A 43 -4.61 -25.38 8.35
N GLU A 44 -4.38 -26.68 8.53
CA GLU A 44 -3.84 -27.30 9.73
C GLU A 44 -2.37 -26.92 9.94
N SER A 45 -1.52 -27.07 8.92
CA SER A 45 -0.12 -26.64 8.96
C SER A 45 0.01 -25.14 9.23
N ARG A 46 -0.88 -24.30 8.67
CA ARG A 46 -0.92 -22.86 9.00
C ARG A 46 -1.27 -22.63 10.47
N ARG A 47 -2.26 -23.36 10.99
CA ARG A 47 -2.68 -23.27 12.40
C ARG A 47 -1.54 -23.65 13.35
N GLN A 48 -0.82 -24.71 13.06
CA GLN A 48 0.39 -25.11 13.78
C GLN A 48 1.47 -24.01 13.69
N ILE A 49 1.86 -23.57 12.48
CA ILE A 49 2.90 -22.56 12.26
C ILE A 49 2.62 -21.20 12.95
N PHE A 50 1.36 -20.79 13.09
CA PHE A 50 1.02 -19.47 13.67
C PHE A 50 0.48 -19.50 15.10
N CYS A 51 -0.32 -20.50 15.45
CA CYS A 51 -0.93 -20.62 16.77
C CYS A 51 -0.19 -21.58 17.71
N GLY A 52 0.76 -22.38 17.18
CA GLY A 52 1.41 -23.47 17.90
C GLY A 52 0.50 -24.70 18.10
N VAL A 53 -0.76 -24.64 17.65
CA VAL A 53 -1.77 -25.68 17.92
C VAL A 53 -1.58 -26.86 16.96
N ASP A 54 -1.24 -28.03 17.51
CA ASP A 54 -1.11 -29.29 16.77
C ASP A 54 -2.43 -30.09 16.72
N SER A 55 -2.35 -31.36 16.31
CA SER A 55 -3.51 -32.27 16.24
C SER A 55 -4.05 -32.74 17.59
N ARG A 56 -3.37 -32.44 18.71
CA ARG A 56 -3.83 -32.69 20.08
C ARG A 56 -4.63 -31.52 20.67
N GLU A 57 -4.75 -30.40 19.93
CA GLU A 57 -5.21 -29.08 20.42
C GLU A 57 -4.28 -28.45 21.46
N GLU A 58 -3.04 -28.94 21.59
CA GLU A 58 -2.05 -28.44 22.55
C GLU A 58 -1.13 -27.38 21.91
N VAL A 59 -0.57 -26.49 22.72
CA VAL A 59 0.36 -25.42 22.29
C VAL A 59 1.66 -25.57 23.07
N PRO A 60 2.80 -25.85 22.40
CA PRO A 60 4.04 -26.15 23.09
C PRO A 60 4.66 -24.90 23.72
N TYR A 61 5.35 -25.12 24.85
CA TYR A 61 6.19 -24.09 25.45
C TYR A 61 7.53 -24.06 24.70
N ILE A 62 7.81 -22.98 23.98
CA ILE A 62 9.11 -22.76 23.34
C ILE A 62 10.11 -22.37 24.42
N CYS A 63 10.91 -23.35 24.85
CA CYS A 63 11.87 -23.20 25.93
C CYS A 63 13.26 -22.91 25.36
N LEU A 64 13.76 -21.69 25.55
CA LEU A 64 15.10 -21.31 25.08
C LEU A 64 16.24 -21.99 25.84
N ASP A 65 15.95 -22.60 27.00
CA ASP A 65 16.94 -23.39 27.73
C ASP A 65 17.21 -24.73 27.02
N GLU A 66 16.26 -25.25 26.24
CA GLU A 66 16.43 -26.42 25.36
C GLU A 66 17.21 -26.08 24.07
N ASP A 67 17.23 -24.82 23.66
CA ASP A 67 18.09 -24.32 22.58
C ASP A 67 19.51 -23.95 23.07
N GLU A 68 19.74 -23.84 24.38
CA GLU A 68 21.02 -23.38 24.94
C GLU A 68 22.15 -24.38 24.66
N ARG A 69 23.32 -23.87 24.27
CA ARG A 69 24.54 -24.66 24.07
C ARG A 69 25.73 -23.91 24.63
N VAL A 70 26.56 -24.63 25.38
CA VAL A 70 27.72 -24.05 26.06
C VAL A 70 28.75 -23.55 25.04
N SER A 71 29.33 -22.39 25.34
CA SER A 71 30.48 -21.86 24.61
C SER A 71 31.77 -22.23 25.32
N ASP A 72 32.75 -22.64 24.53
CA ASP A 72 34.14 -22.36 24.86
C ASP A 72 34.52 -20.95 24.37
N GLY A 73 35.23 -20.17 25.20
CA GLY A 73 36.14 -19.12 24.73
C GLY A 73 35.61 -17.86 24.05
N ALA A 74 34.35 -17.41 24.21
CA ALA A 74 33.90 -16.09 23.72
C ALA A 74 34.88 -14.97 24.11
N GLY A 75 35.27 -14.10 23.18
CA GLY A 75 36.20 -13.01 23.44
C GLY A 75 35.48 -11.70 23.78
N VAL A 76 35.80 -11.11 24.94
CA VAL A 76 35.45 -9.72 25.23
C VAL A 76 36.37 -8.74 24.50
N SER A 77 35.78 -7.66 23.99
CA SER A 77 36.44 -6.49 23.42
C SER A 77 35.76 -5.20 23.88
N PHE A 78 36.48 -4.08 23.82
CA PHE A 78 36.01 -2.75 24.20
C PHE A 78 36.19 -1.78 23.01
N ASP A 79 35.29 -0.82 22.88
CA ASP A 79 35.40 0.27 21.91
C ASP A 79 34.71 1.54 22.42
N ILE A 80 34.95 2.66 21.72
CA ILE A 80 34.13 3.86 21.82
C ILE A 80 33.35 3.94 20.49
N ASP A 81 32.02 3.99 20.54
CA ASP A 81 31.16 4.04 19.34
C ASP A 81 31.03 5.47 18.79
N SER A 82 30.88 6.41 19.71
CA SER A 82 30.61 7.82 19.43
C SER A 82 31.15 8.72 20.56
N VAL A 83 31.47 9.95 20.20
CA VAL A 83 31.90 11.01 21.13
C VAL A 83 31.09 12.26 20.83
N VAL A 84 30.57 12.93 21.85
CA VAL A 84 29.82 14.18 21.71
C VAL A 84 30.40 15.24 22.64
N ALA A 85 30.73 16.41 22.10
CA ALA A 85 31.33 17.51 22.84
C ALA A 85 30.72 18.86 22.42
N PHE A 86 30.87 19.87 23.26
CA PHE A 86 30.58 21.26 22.89
C PHE A 86 31.88 22.09 22.93
N PRO A 87 32.58 22.29 21.79
CA PRO A 87 33.76 23.14 21.74
C PRO A 87 33.45 24.61 21.99
N SER A 88 34.40 25.34 22.57
CA SER A 88 34.31 26.79 22.75
C SER A 88 34.77 27.60 21.52
N ASN A 89 35.51 26.98 20.60
CA ASN A 89 36.06 27.61 19.39
C ASN A 89 36.23 26.57 18.25
N LEU A 90 36.18 27.01 16.98
CA LEU A 90 36.48 26.20 15.80
C LEU A 90 37.93 25.70 15.74
N ALA A 91 38.87 26.40 16.38
CA ALA A 91 40.28 26.00 16.53
C ALA A 91 40.48 24.65 17.27
N VAL A 92 39.41 24.05 17.81
CA VAL A 92 39.37 22.63 18.22
C VAL A 92 39.88 21.67 17.13
N ALA A 93 39.79 22.04 15.84
CA ALA A 93 40.23 21.24 14.70
C ALA A 93 41.70 21.54 14.29
N LYS A 94 42.67 20.83 14.88
CA LYS A 94 44.12 21.06 14.74
C LYS A 94 44.66 21.08 13.30
N LYS A 95 44.00 20.39 12.36
CA LYS A 95 44.42 20.23 10.96
C LYS A 95 43.48 20.94 9.97
N GLY A 96 42.62 21.83 10.46
CA GLY A 96 41.62 22.52 9.66
C GLY A 96 40.32 21.73 9.50
N ILE A 97 39.40 22.30 8.73
CA ILE A 97 38.03 21.82 8.59
C ILE A 97 37.67 21.65 7.11
N HIS A 98 37.05 20.51 6.79
CA HIS A 98 36.33 20.27 5.54
C HIS A 98 34.92 20.90 5.63
N TRP A 99 34.85 22.19 5.31
CA TRP A 99 33.66 23.04 5.42
C TRP A 99 32.67 22.79 4.27
N SER A 100 31.38 22.76 4.60
CA SER A 100 30.27 22.45 3.67
C SER A 100 29.31 23.64 3.60
N PRO A 101 29.38 24.53 2.58
CA PRO A 101 28.59 25.77 2.53
C PRO A 101 27.10 25.59 2.18
N THR A 102 26.61 24.35 2.05
CA THR A 102 25.21 24.03 1.70
C THR A 102 24.51 23.20 2.79
N ARG A 103 23.19 23.32 2.89
CA ARG A 103 22.36 22.67 3.93
C ARG A 103 22.16 21.17 3.62
N MET A 104 23.18 20.36 3.91
CA MET A 104 23.18 18.92 3.68
C MET A 104 22.06 18.15 4.40
N THR A 105 20.97 17.88 3.69
CA THR A 105 19.76 17.24 4.22
C THR A 105 19.91 15.79 4.72
N VAL A 106 21.08 15.16 4.51
CA VAL A 106 21.41 13.79 4.93
C VAL A 106 22.14 13.76 6.28
N SER A 107 22.74 14.88 6.69
CA SER A 107 23.59 14.98 7.89
C SER A 107 22.86 15.48 9.14
N ASP A 108 21.66 16.04 8.99
CA ASP A 108 20.89 16.66 10.07
C ASP A 108 20.62 15.71 11.26
N LEU A 109 20.65 16.25 12.49
CA LEU A 109 20.39 15.51 13.72
C LEU A 109 18.92 15.04 13.81
N GLN A 110 18.68 13.74 13.52
CA GLN A 110 17.32 13.15 13.51
C GLN A 110 16.82 12.63 14.86
N SER A 111 17.71 12.37 15.83
CA SER A 111 17.40 11.57 17.03
C SER A 111 17.97 12.18 18.30
N ASP A 112 17.37 11.84 19.45
CA ASP A 112 17.87 12.31 20.73
C ASP A 112 19.31 11.83 21.02
N LEU A 113 20.07 12.71 21.66
CA LEU A 113 21.42 12.45 22.15
C LEU A 113 21.41 12.14 23.66
N HIS A 114 20.24 12.11 24.30
CA HIS A 114 20.04 11.81 25.73
C HIS A 114 20.80 12.75 26.68
N LEU A 115 21.30 13.88 26.17
CA LEU A 115 22.03 14.93 26.90
C LEU A 115 21.08 15.79 27.74
N ARG A 116 21.60 16.82 28.41
CA ARG A 116 20.77 17.87 29.01
C ARG A 116 20.08 18.66 27.88
N SER A 117 18.83 19.08 28.13
CA SER A 117 18.05 19.86 27.17
C SER A 117 18.50 21.33 27.25
N ILE A 118 18.91 21.92 26.13
CA ILE A 118 19.42 23.30 26.05
C ILE A 118 18.23 24.28 26.10
N PRO A 119 18.32 25.44 26.78
CA PRO A 119 17.31 26.48 26.70
C PRO A 119 17.29 27.09 25.28
N VAL A 120 16.09 27.28 24.73
CA VAL A 120 15.85 27.97 23.46
C VAL A 120 14.83 29.08 23.69
N THR A 121 14.94 30.14 22.90
CA THR A 121 14.09 31.34 23.04
C THR A 121 13.31 31.55 21.75
N PHE A 122 12.01 31.83 21.86
CA PHE A 122 11.16 32.11 20.70
C PHE A 122 10.08 33.15 21.04
N VAL A 123 9.49 33.77 20.02
CA VAL A 123 8.31 34.63 20.18
C VAL A 123 7.08 33.83 19.78
N GLY A 124 6.10 33.75 20.67
CA GLY A 124 4.84 33.04 20.44
C GLY A 124 3.90 33.83 19.51
N THR A 125 2.84 33.16 19.04
CA THR A 125 1.77 33.80 18.23
C THR A 125 1.01 34.92 18.95
N ASN A 126 1.21 35.04 20.27
CA ASN A 126 0.71 36.11 21.13
C ASN A 126 1.68 37.30 21.26
N GLY A 127 2.77 37.33 20.49
CA GLY A 127 3.80 38.38 20.55
C GLY A 127 4.69 38.35 21.79
N LYS A 128 4.53 37.37 22.70
CA LYS A 128 5.34 37.26 23.92
C LYS A 128 6.57 36.39 23.68
N GLN A 129 7.69 36.77 24.28
CA GLN A 129 8.89 35.96 24.32
C GLN A 129 8.71 34.80 25.32
N HIS A 130 9.09 33.59 24.92
CA HIS A 130 9.05 32.37 25.72
C HIS A 130 10.43 31.71 25.71
N GLN A 131 10.89 31.27 26.87
CA GLN A 131 12.09 30.45 27.01
C GLN A 131 11.68 29.04 27.44
N VAL A 132 12.14 28.03 26.70
CA VAL A 132 11.80 26.61 26.94
C VAL A 132 13.02 25.74 26.73
N HIS A 133 13.11 24.60 27.40
CA HIS A 133 14.18 23.64 27.11
C HIS A 133 13.80 22.70 25.96
N ARG A 134 14.76 22.39 25.08
CA ARG A 134 14.63 21.42 23.97
C ARG A 134 15.83 20.46 23.90
N PRO A 135 15.63 19.19 23.51
CA PRO A 135 16.74 18.30 23.16
C PRO A 135 17.55 18.83 21.96
N VAL A 136 18.85 18.52 21.91
CA VAL A 136 19.80 19.06 20.91
C VAL A 136 19.30 18.90 19.46
N HIS A 137 18.75 17.73 19.12
CA HIS A 137 18.23 17.43 17.79
C HIS A 137 17.03 18.29 17.35
N GLN A 138 16.35 18.99 18.29
CA GLN A 138 15.19 19.85 18.04
C GLN A 138 15.54 21.34 17.94
N ILE A 139 16.83 21.68 18.06
CA ILE A 139 17.35 23.03 17.90
C ILE A 139 17.67 23.23 16.40
N PRO A 140 17.32 24.39 15.80
CA PRO A 140 17.75 24.70 14.44
C PRO A 140 19.28 24.63 14.32
N HIS A 141 19.78 23.93 13.30
CA HIS A 141 21.21 23.72 13.16
C HIS A 141 21.68 23.70 11.70
N TYR A 142 23.00 23.83 11.57
CA TYR A 142 23.75 23.78 10.32
C TYR A 142 24.90 22.78 10.50
N THR A 143 25.02 21.81 9.60
CA THR A 143 26.21 20.92 9.53
C THR A 143 27.36 21.71 8.90
N PHE A 144 28.25 22.24 9.73
CA PHE A 144 29.35 23.11 9.30
C PHE A 144 30.38 22.39 8.43
N GLY A 145 30.78 21.18 8.85
CA GLY A 145 31.84 20.44 8.16
C GLY A 145 32.34 19.24 8.95
N ARG A 146 33.53 18.75 8.56
CA ARG A 146 34.24 17.65 9.22
C ARG A 146 35.66 18.04 9.61
N VAL A 147 36.18 17.46 10.69
CA VAL A 147 37.56 17.70 11.15
C VAL A 147 38.54 16.90 10.27
N ILE A 148 39.63 17.54 9.86
CA ILE A 148 40.64 16.91 9.01
C ILE A 148 41.60 16.04 9.84
N GLY A 149 41.95 14.88 9.29
CA GLY A 149 42.67 13.82 9.98
C GLY A 149 41.83 13.04 11.00
N PHE A 150 40.52 13.30 11.08
CA PHE A 150 39.53 12.46 11.76
C PHE A 150 38.11 12.72 11.22
N GLU A 151 37.88 12.36 9.96
CA GLU A 151 36.71 12.77 9.15
C GLU A 151 35.36 12.18 9.59
N ASP A 152 35.35 11.24 10.54
CA ASP A 152 34.15 10.79 11.26
C ASP A 152 33.63 11.82 12.27
N ILE A 153 34.44 12.82 12.64
CA ILE A 153 34.04 13.96 13.47
C ILE A 153 33.35 15.00 12.60
N SER A 154 32.04 15.16 12.80
CA SER A 154 31.24 16.22 12.20
C SER A 154 31.02 17.38 13.18
N LEU A 155 31.12 18.61 12.68
CA LEU A 155 30.87 19.85 13.41
C LEU A 155 29.51 20.43 13.00
N TYR A 156 28.72 20.84 13.98
CA TYR A 156 27.42 21.48 13.80
C TYR A 156 27.39 22.82 14.55
N LEU A 157 26.73 23.82 13.97
CA LEU A 157 26.37 25.06 14.66
C LEU A 157 24.88 24.98 15.04
N LEU A 158 24.59 25.12 16.33
CA LEU A 158 23.25 25.13 16.90
C LEU A 158 22.81 26.58 17.14
N PHE A 159 21.56 26.91 16.84
CA PHE A 159 21.01 28.27 16.95
C PHE A 159 19.79 28.32 17.88
N PRO A 160 19.99 28.49 19.21
CA PRO A 160 18.91 28.46 20.20
C PRO A 160 17.82 29.52 20.00
N ASN A 161 18.19 30.71 19.49
CA ASN A 161 17.29 31.85 19.31
C ASN A 161 16.57 31.88 17.94
N LEU A 162 16.78 30.85 17.10
CA LEU A 162 16.01 30.62 15.88
C LEU A 162 14.92 29.54 16.05
N TYR A 163 14.73 29.01 17.25
CA TYR A 163 13.68 28.02 17.52
C TYR A 163 12.28 28.61 17.27
N ARG A 164 11.39 27.82 16.67
CA ARG A 164 10.03 28.23 16.30
C ARG A 164 9.07 27.06 16.51
N GLU A 165 8.04 27.25 17.33
CA GLU A 165 7.17 26.15 17.79
C GLU A 165 6.27 25.58 16.69
N GLU A 166 5.94 26.38 15.66
CA GLU A 166 5.19 25.93 14.49
C GLU A 166 6.03 25.10 13.49
N GLN A 167 7.36 25.11 13.63
CA GLN A 167 8.26 24.58 12.62
C GLN A 167 8.51 23.07 12.81
N LYS A 168 8.07 22.26 11.83
CA LYS A 168 8.12 20.79 11.87
C LYS A 168 9.49 20.17 11.53
N CYS A 169 10.51 20.98 11.24
CA CYS A 169 11.85 20.53 10.93
C CYS A 169 12.91 21.47 11.53
N ASN A 170 14.03 20.90 11.93
CA ASN A 170 15.08 21.61 12.69
C ASN A 170 16.12 22.25 11.76
N LYS A 171 15.67 22.65 10.57
CA LYS A 171 16.46 23.31 9.52
C LYS A 171 16.31 24.81 9.63
N LEU A 172 17.39 25.54 9.36
CA LEU A 172 17.34 26.97 9.10
C LEU A 172 16.52 27.24 7.83
N ARG A 173 15.67 28.27 7.85
CA ARG A 173 14.93 28.72 6.65
C ARG A 173 15.93 29.24 5.60
N ASP A 174 15.51 29.31 4.35
CA ASP A 174 16.36 29.85 3.26
C ASP A 174 16.80 31.29 3.56
N GLU A 175 15.92 32.10 4.16
CA GLU A 175 16.19 33.45 4.65
C GLU A 175 17.19 33.46 5.81
N ASP A 176 16.94 32.68 6.88
CA ASP A 176 17.84 32.56 8.04
C ASP A 176 19.26 32.17 7.61
N PHE A 177 19.36 31.18 6.71
CA PHE A 177 20.64 30.62 6.28
C PHE A 177 21.37 31.52 5.28
N ARG A 178 20.65 32.20 4.37
CA ARG A 178 21.27 33.24 3.51
C ARG A 178 21.87 34.34 4.38
N LEU A 179 21.11 34.85 5.35
CA LEU A 179 21.57 35.92 6.24
C LEU A 179 22.77 35.49 7.11
N TRP A 180 22.78 34.24 7.60
CA TRP A 180 23.93 33.67 8.28
C TRP A 180 25.17 33.58 7.39
N MET A 181 25.02 33.03 6.18
CA MET A 181 26.12 32.83 5.23
C MET A 181 26.69 34.17 4.75
N ASP A 182 25.85 35.03 4.18
CA ASP A 182 26.28 36.25 3.48
C ASP A 182 26.57 37.40 4.44
N GLY A 183 25.90 37.45 5.60
CA GLY A 183 26.05 38.52 6.59
C GLY A 183 27.09 38.27 7.68
N ILE A 184 27.43 37.01 8.00
CA ILE A 184 28.31 36.66 9.12
C ILE A 184 29.45 35.73 8.69
N LEU A 185 29.13 34.54 8.19
CA LEU A 185 30.13 33.48 8.04
C LEU A 185 31.10 33.74 6.88
N LEU A 186 30.61 34.13 5.70
CA LEU A 186 31.47 34.48 4.57
C LEU A 186 32.31 35.73 4.88
N PRO A 187 31.76 36.85 5.39
CA PRO A 187 32.58 37.98 5.84
C PRO A 187 33.70 37.58 6.81
N ALA A 188 33.40 36.77 7.84
CA ALA A 188 34.42 36.29 8.79
C ALA A 188 35.52 35.46 8.11
N ILE A 189 35.18 34.55 7.21
CA ILE A 189 36.15 33.76 6.44
C ILE A 189 37.00 34.67 5.53
N TYR A 190 36.38 35.61 4.81
CA TYR A 190 37.07 36.50 3.89
C TYR A 190 37.93 37.57 4.58
N GLN A 191 37.63 37.90 5.85
CA GLN A 191 38.45 38.79 6.67
C GLN A 191 39.69 38.08 7.25
N CYS A 192 39.57 36.80 7.62
CA CYS A 192 40.63 36.08 8.33
C CYS A 192 41.60 35.29 7.44
N TYR A 193 41.21 34.93 6.20
CA TYR A 193 42.09 34.22 5.26
C TYR A 193 42.55 35.11 4.10
N SER A 194 43.76 34.85 3.59
CA SER A 194 44.34 35.62 2.49
C SER A 194 43.61 35.41 1.15
N ALA A 195 43.73 36.38 0.24
CA ALA A 195 43.14 36.36 -1.11
C ALA A 195 43.41 35.04 -1.88
N ALA A 196 44.61 34.48 -1.73
CA ALA A 196 45.02 33.23 -2.36
C ALA A 196 44.23 31.99 -1.89
N HIS A 197 43.66 32.01 -0.68
CA HIS A 197 42.73 30.99 -0.20
C HIS A 197 41.30 31.30 -0.65
N VAL A 198 40.82 32.52 -0.39
CA VAL A 198 39.39 32.86 -0.50
C VAL A 198 38.91 33.03 -1.95
N GLN A 199 39.82 33.17 -2.92
CA GLN A 199 39.51 33.03 -4.35
C GLN A 199 38.91 31.66 -4.72
N HIS A 200 39.14 30.63 -3.91
CA HIS A 200 38.61 29.28 -4.13
C HIS A 200 37.29 29.02 -3.39
N TYR A 201 36.81 29.97 -2.58
CA TYR A 201 35.56 29.83 -1.81
C TYR A 201 34.37 30.46 -2.57
N PRO A 202 33.13 30.02 -2.31
CA PRO A 202 31.96 30.64 -2.90
C PRO A 202 31.69 32.02 -2.27
N SER A 203 31.50 33.03 -3.11
CA SER A 203 31.25 34.42 -2.69
C SER A 203 29.87 34.70 -2.09
N SER A 204 28.93 33.75 -2.10
CA SER A 204 27.62 33.86 -1.45
C SER A 204 26.94 32.50 -1.22
N TYR A 205 25.86 32.51 -0.43
CA TYR A 205 24.92 31.41 -0.28
C TYR A 205 24.36 30.95 -1.63
N ASP A 206 23.90 31.87 -2.47
CA ASP A 206 23.30 31.50 -3.76
C ASP A 206 24.35 30.97 -4.74
N HIS A 207 25.58 31.52 -4.74
CA HIS A 207 26.70 30.94 -5.48
C HIS A 207 27.01 29.51 -5.00
N SER A 208 27.06 29.28 -3.68
CA SER A 208 27.22 27.94 -3.08
C SER A 208 26.11 26.96 -3.51
N ARG A 209 24.87 27.44 -3.56
CA ARG A 209 23.67 26.69 -3.95
C ARG A 209 23.64 26.33 -5.43
N TYR A 210 23.95 27.28 -6.32
CA TYR A 210 23.95 27.00 -7.76
C TYR A 210 25.09 26.03 -8.11
N ASN A 211 26.30 26.22 -7.57
CA ASN A 211 27.42 25.30 -7.77
C ASN A 211 27.10 23.86 -7.33
N SER A 212 26.40 23.66 -6.20
CA SER A 212 26.00 22.32 -5.78
C SER A 212 24.97 21.68 -6.73
N THR A 213 24.10 22.46 -7.36
CA THR A 213 23.10 21.96 -8.33
C THR A 213 23.61 21.80 -9.77
N ALA A 214 24.70 22.47 -10.15
CA ALA A 214 25.22 22.57 -11.52
C ALA A 214 25.21 21.23 -12.28
N ARG A 215 25.96 20.25 -11.78
CA ARG A 215 26.06 18.89 -12.35
C ARG A 215 24.70 18.18 -12.49
N GLY A 216 23.73 18.50 -11.64
CA GLY A 216 22.39 17.91 -11.63
C GLY A 216 21.38 18.62 -12.54
N ILE A 217 21.71 19.81 -13.07
CA ILE A 217 20.81 20.67 -13.86
C ILE A 217 21.38 20.95 -15.26
N GLU A 218 22.63 21.38 -15.37
CA GLU A 218 23.27 21.78 -16.63
C GLU A 218 23.45 20.60 -17.60
N GLY A 219 23.56 19.37 -17.07
CA GLY A 219 23.63 18.14 -17.85
C GLY A 219 22.27 17.56 -18.28
N LEU A 220 21.14 18.25 -18.05
CA LEU A 220 19.80 17.71 -18.36
C LEU A 220 19.37 17.93 -19.81
N SER A 221 19.46 16.89 -20.63
CA SER A 221 19.07 16.94 -22.05
C SER A 221 17.61 16.59 -22.35
N GLN A 222 16.90 15.83 -21.49
CA GLN A 222 15.59 15.25 -21.86
C GLN A 222 14.51 15.20 -20.75
N ARG A 223 14.79 15.45 -19.46
CA ARG A 223 13.78 15.39 -18.38
C ARG A 223 14.02 16.40 -17.27
N MET A 224 13.00 17.22 -16.99
CA MET A 224 12.90 18.01 -15.77
C MET A 224 12.45 17.13 -14.59
N HIS A 225 13.33 16.90 -13.62
CA HIS A 225 12.93 16.44 -12.29
C HIS A 225 12.58 17.66 -11.42
N PRO A 226 11.53 17.61 -10.57
CA PRO A 226 11.07 18.77 -9.79
C PRO A 226 11.99 19.16 -8.61
N VAL A 227 13.09 18.42 -8.40
CA VAL A 227 14.12 18.70 -7.40
C VAL A 227 15.48 18.37 -8.04
N ALA A 228 16.42 19.32 -8.00
CA ALA A 228 17.78 19.13 -8.47
C ALA A 228 18.51 18.10 -7.59
N ARG A 229 19.42 17.31 -8.17
CA ARG A 229 20.36 16.51 -7.36
C ARG A 229 21.57 17.38 -6.99
N GLU A 230 21.57 17.87 -5.76
CA GLU A 230 22.72 18.57 -5.18
C GLU A 230 23.92 17.62 -5.05
N GLN A 231 25.09 18.07 -5.52
CA GLN A 231 26.40 17.49 -5.22
C GLN A 231 26.93 18.10 -3.92
N GLN A 232 27.51 17.27 -3.05
CA GLN A 232 28.25 17.78 -1.90
C GLN A 232 29.55 18.44 -2.39
N LEU A 233 29.63 19.76 -2.23
CA LEU A 233 30.87 20.53 -2.41
C LEU A 233 31.43 20.86 -1.03
N VAL A 234 32.75 20.75 -0.90
CA VAL A 234 33.49 20.87 0.36
C VAL A 234 34.75 21.66 0.11
N TYR A 235 35.05 22.60 1.00
CA TYR A 235 36.20 23.49 0.92
C TYR A 235 37.10 23.30 2.14
N TYR A 236 38.42 23.45 1.96
CA TYR A 236 39.38 23.39 3.06
C TYR A 236 39.46 24.75 3.75
N LEU A 237 39.19 24.80 5.05
CA LEU A 237 39.52 25.92 5.93
C LEU A 237 40.80 25.57 6.72
N PRO A 238 41.94 26.22 6.44
CA PRO A 238 43.20 26.00 7.15
C PRO A 238 43.10 26.30 8.66
N PRO A 239 43.81 25.54 9.53
CA PRO A 239 43.67 25.67 10.98
C PRO A 239 44.08 27.04 11.55
N GLU A 240 45.08 27.70 10.94
CA GLU A 240 45.79 28.85 11.50
C GLU A 240 44.89 30.06 11.85
N ALA A 241 43.80 30.26 11.12
CA ALA A 241 42.87 31.37 11.34
C ALA A 241 41.50 30.94 11.92
N LEU A 242 41.30 29.66 12.26
CA LEU A 242 40.01 29.18 12.80
C LEU A 242 39.63 29.86 14.13
N ALA A 243 40.62 30.24 14.93
CA ALA A 243 40.43 30.98 16.17
C ALA A 243 39.79 32.36 15.90
N ASP A 244 40.34 33.09 14.94
CA ASP A 244 39.93 34.45 14.57
C ASP A 244 38.63 34.48 13.77
N VAL A 245 38.39 33.47 12.91
CA VAL A 245 37.08 33.28 12.24
C VAL A 245 35.98 33.13 13.29
N TRP A 246 36.19 32.32 14.34
CA TRP A 246 35.21 32.18 15.40
C TRP A 246 35.07 33.44 16.25
N ALA A 247 36.16 34.13 16.58
CA ALA A 247 36.11 35.42 17.28
C ALA A 247 35.30 36.47 16.50
N THR A 248 35.53 36.57 15.18
CA THR A 248 34.82 37.46 14.27
C THR A 248 33.33 37.11 14.20
N ILE A 249 32.98 35.82 14.07
CA ILE A 249 31.58 35.33 14.15
C ILE A 249 30.93 35.75 15.48
N THR A 250 31.58 35.49 16.62
CA THR A 250 31.01 35.82 17.95
C THR A 250 30.88 37.33 18.22
N THR A 251 31.63 38.15 17.47
CA THR A 251 31.49 39.61 17.46
C THR A 251 30.30 40.03 16.60
N ALA A 252 30.22 39.56 15.35
CA ALA A 252 29.17 39.92 14.40
C ALA A 252 27.74 39.59 14.90
N ILE A 253 27.54 38.45 15.58
CA ILE A 253 26.21 38.11 16.15
C ILE A 253 25.71 39.08 17.25
N GLN A 254 26.55 40.00 17.74
CA GLN A 254 26.12 41.06 18.65
C GLN A 254 25.54 42.28 17.93
N GLU A 255 25.84 42.47 16.65
CA GLU A 255 25.46 43.66 15.88
C GLU A 255 23.95 43.77 15.61
N PRO A 256 23.43 44.98 15.35
CA PRO A 256 22.03 45.18 14.98
C PRO A 256 21.67 44.48 13.66
N GLY A 257 20.72 43.54 13.70
CA GLY A 257 20.28 42.74 12.55
C GLY A 257 20.66 41.26 12.65
N PHE A 258 21.56 40.90 13.57
CA PHE A 258 22.04 39.52 13.76
C PHE A 258 21.67 38.89 15.12
N GLN A 259 20.83 39.56 15.93
CA GLN A 259 20.54 39.13 17.31
C GLN A 259 19.92 37.73 17.42
N GLN A 260 19.22 37.25 16.38
CA GLN A 260 18.68 35.90 16.27
C GLN A 260 19.76 34.79 16.22
N PHE A 261 21.01 35.14 15.90
CA PHE A 261 22.16 34.21 15.89
C PHE A 261 22.97 34.23 17.19
N ARG A 262 22.55 35.00 18.21
CA ARG A 262 23.15 34.96 19.55
C ARG A 262 23.02 33.57 20.17
N ASP A 263 23.93 33.27 21.09
CA ASP A 263 24.07 31.96 21.75
C ASP A 263 24.34 30.78 20.79
N VAL A 264 24.84 31.08 19.57
CA VAL A 264 25.29 30.06 18.62
C VAL A 264 26.35 29.16 19.26
N THR A 265 26.08 27.86 19.27
CA THR A 265 26.88 26.88 20.03
C THR A 265 27.46 25.83 19.07
N ILE A 266 28.77 25.55 19.16
CA ILE A 266 29.40 24.46 18.42
C ILE A 266 29.04 23.13 19.10
N LEU A 267 28.55 22.17 18.31
CA LEU A 267 28.42 20.77 18.70
C LEU A 267 29.39 19.95 17.84
N LEU A 268 30.29 19.21 18.49
CA LEU A 268 31.16 18.23 17.88
C LEU A 268 30.56 16.84 18.11
N GLN A 269 30.44 16.05 17.04
CA GLN A 269 29.98 14.66 17.12
C GLN A 269 30.82 13.74 16.24
N ALA A 270 31.55 12.83 16.89
CA ALA A 270 32.18 11.68 16.27
C ALA A 270 31.22 10.48 16.30
N LYS A 271 31.17 9.69 15.23
CA LYS A 271 30.30 8.50 15.09
C LYS A 271 31.03 7.40 14.33
N ASN A 272 30.47 6.18 14.32
CA ASN A 272 31.01 4.99 13.64
C ASN A 272 32.36 4.49 14.20
N LEU A 273 32.80 4.98 15.36
CA LEU A 273 34.12 4.72 15.92
C LEU A 273 34.30 3.28 16.45
N LYS A 274 33.20 2.51 16.55
CA LYS A 274 33.09 1.14 17.08
C LYS A 274 34.17 0.17 16.57
N VAL A 275 34.50 0.24 15.29
CA VAL A 275 35.51 -0.66 14.67
C VAL A 275 36.91 -0.06 14.75
N LEU A 276 37.03 1.26 14.56
CA LEU A 276 38.28 2.01 14.58
C LEU A 276 39.00 1.89 15.93
N THR A 277 38.26 2.09 17.02
CA THR A 277 38.79 2.13 18.39
C THR A 277 38.87 0.76 19.07
N LYS A 278 38.43 -0.33 18.41
CA LYS A 278 38.24 -1.64 19.07
C LYS A 278 39.54 -2.23 19.62
N GLY A 279 39.57 -2.47 20.92
CA GLY A 279 40.63 -3.16 21.66
C GLY A 279 40.18 -4.50 22.23
N VAL A 280 41.07 -5.50 22.22
CA VAL A 280 40.86 -6.78 22.95
C VAL A 280 41.22 -6.69 24.44
N THR A 281 41.72 -5.54 24.86
CA THR A 281 41.94 -5.12 26.25
C THR A 281 41.52 -3.65 26.36
N TRP A 282 41.25 -3.17 27.58
CA TRP A 282 40.80 -1.78 27.79
C TRP A 282 41.88 -0.78 27.37
N GLU A 283 43.14 -1.03 27.73
CA GLU A 283 44.25 -0.16 27.33
C GLU A 283 44.39 -0.02 25.81
N LYS A 284 44.21 -1.12 25.06
CA LYS A 284 44.28 -1.12 23.59
C LYS A 284 43.13 -0.35 22.93
N MET A 285 42.01 -0.17 23.61
CA MET A 285 40.95 0.75 23.17
C MET A 285 41.37 2.21 23.41
N ILE A 286 41.81 2.54 24.62
CA ILE A 286 42.22 3.91 25.00
C ILE A 286 43.35 4.40 24.09
N SER A 287 44.44 3.64 23.97
CA SER A 287 45.59 4.00 23.14
C SER A 287 45.23 4.24 21.67
N LYS A 288 44.37 3.40 21.08
CA LYS A 288 43.85 3.62 19.72
C LYS A 288 43.03 4.89 19.61
N PHE A 289 42.10 5.13 20.54
CA PHE A 289 41.27 6.32 20.52
C PHE A 289 42.11 7.60 20.65
N GLU A 290 43.05 7.62 21.59
CA GLU A 290 43.93 8.76 21.83
C GLU A 290 44.84 9.05 20.64
N GLN A 291 45.32 8.03 19.91
CA GLN A 291 46.11 8.21 18.68
C GLN A 291 45.37 9.05 17.62
N TYR A 292 44.07 8.81 17.39
CA TYR A 292 43.28 9.62 16.47
C TYR A 292 42.87 10.96 17.11
N TRP A 293 42.35 10.92 18.34
CA TRP A 293 41.79 12.10 19.01
C TRP A 293 42.84 13.18 19.26
N THR A 294 43.98 12.86 19.86
CA THR A 294 45.03 13.85 20.17
C THR A 294 45.68 14.44 18.92
N SER A 295 45.65 13.71 17.80
CA SER A 295 46.21 14.14 16.51
C SER A 295 45.30 15.13 15.77
N ALA A 296 43.97 15.05 15.94
CA ALA A 296 43.00 15.89 15.24
C ALA A 296 42.35 16.98 16.11
N ILE A 297 42.20 16.72 17.41
CA ILE A 297 41.47 17.58 18.35
C ILE A 297 42.41 18.29 19.32
N ASP A 298 42.23 19.61 19.49
CA ASP A 298 42.75 20.30 20.65
C ASP A 298 41.75 20.28 21.81
N ASN A 299 42.17 19.64 22.91
CA ASN A 299 41.39 19.55 24.14
C ASN A 299 41.29 20.91 24.87
N SER A 300 42.17 21.89 24.58
CA SER A 300 42.09 23.25 25.16
C SER A 300 40.75 23.94 24.88
N HIS A 301 40.17 23.66 23.71
CA HIS A 301 38.89 24.19 23.27
C HIS A 301 37.70 23.26 23.60
N THR A 302 37.91 22.15 24.31
CA THR A 302 36.82 21.25 24.75
C THR A 302 36.29 21.65 26.13
N THR A 303 34.96 21.81 26.24
CA THR A 303 34.31 22.07 27.54
C THR A 303 34.20 20.79 28.39
N THR A 304 33.67 20.94 29.61
CA THR A 304 33.34 19.83 30.52
C THR A 304 32.18 18.96 30.01
N ASP A 305 31.29 19.49 29.16
CA ASP A 305 30.22 18.73 28.50
C ASP A 305 30.79 17.89 27.32
N LEU A 306 31.68 16.96 27.65
CA LEU A 306 32.23 15.92 26.78
C LEU A 306 31.69 14.55 27.23
N TYR A 307 31.20 13.77 26.27
CA TYR A 307 30.49 12.51 26.51
C TYR A 307 30.98 11.40 25.56
N PHE A 308 31.07 10.18 26.08
CA PHE A 308 31.57 8.99 25.38
C PHE A 308 30.53 7.88 25.41
N ASP A 309 30.34 7.19 24.27
CA ASP A 309 29.60 5.93 24.21
C ASP A 309 30.58 4.76 24.29
N ILE A 310 30.83 4.25 25.49
CA ILE A 310 31.72 3.10 25.70
C ILE A 310 30.95 1.82 25.39
N GLY A 311 31.43 1.05 24.43
CA GLY A 311 30.98 -0.30 24.13
C GLY A 311 31.84 -1.37 24.82
N LYS A 312 31.19 -2.41 25.34
CA LYS A 312 31.80 -3.72 25.58
C LYS A 312 31.03 -4.75 24.76
N GLU A 313 31.75 -5.50 23.94
CA GLU A 313 31.19 -6.54 23.08
C GLU A 313 31.84 -7.89 23.40
N THR A 314 31.02 -8.85 23.81
CA THR A 314 31.38 -10.25 23.99
C THR A 314 31.01 -10.98 22.70
N CYS A 315 32.01 -11.38 21.91
CA CYS A 315 31.83 -11.98 20.58
C CYS A 315 32.56 -13.34 20.49
N PRO A 316 32.02 -14.36 19.80
CA PRO A 316 32.69 -15.67 19.68
C PRO A 316 34.10 -15.66 19.06
N PRO A 317 34.98 -16.62 19.41
CA PRO A 317 36.29 -16.81 18.79
C PRO A 317 36.22 -17.50 17.42
N GLN A 318 35.10 -18.16 17.07
CA GLN A 318 34.96 -18.88 15.82
C GLN A 318 35.13 -17.92 14.61
N PRO A 319 36.03 -18.23 13.66
CA PRO A 319 36.27 -17.37 12.51
C PRO A 319 35.03 -17.30 11.64
N SER A 320 34.45 -16.09 11.53
CA SER A 320 33.33 -15.84 10.63
C SER A 320 33.79 -15.91 9.18
N GLN A 321 33.05 -16.62 8.34
CA GLN A 321 33.31 -16.75 6.91
C GLN A 321 32.16 -16.14 6.10
N VAL A 322 32.46 -15.77 4.85
CA VAL A 322 31.45 -15.40 3.85
C VAL A 322 31.23 -16.63 2.99
N VAL A 323 29.96 -17.04 2.84
CA VAL A 323 29.59 -18.19 2.00
C VAL A 323 30.14 -17.97 0.58
N PRO A 324 30.99 -18.89 0.05
CA PRO A 324 31.60 -18.77 -1.26
C PRO A 324 30.57 -18.54 -2.38
N TRP A 325 30.93 -17.69 -3.35
CA TRP A 325 30.06 -17.41 -4.51
C TRP A 325 29.66 -18.67 -5.29
N SER A 326 30.52 -19.68 -5.36
CA SER A 326 30.21 -20.98 -5.97
C SER A 326 29.07 -21.72 -5.27
N GLN A 327 29.04 -21.76 -3.93
CA GLN A 327 27.93 -22.34 -3.16
C GLN A 327 26.65 -21.51 -3.31
N LEU A 328 26.76 -20.18 -3.23
CA LEU A 328 25.64 -19.26 -3.44
C LEU A 328 25.01 -19.39 -4.84
N ALA A 329 25.82 -19.53 -5.88
CA ALA A 329 25.36 -19.64 -7.27
C ALA A 329 24.85 -21.04 -7.64
N ALA A 330 25.36 -22.09 -6.99
CA ALA A 330 24.86 -23.46 -7.18
C ALA A 330 23.52 -23.72 -6.45
N GLY A 331 23.15 -22.87 -5.48
CA GLY A 331 22.03 -23.12 -4.56
C GLY A 331 22.32 -24.23 -3.54
N ILE A 332 23.50 -24.85 -3.62
CA ILE A 332 23.96 -25.90 -2.72
C ILE A 332 24.43 -25.25 -1.43
N ILE A 333 23.60 -25.36 -0.39
CA ILE A 333 23.97 -25.08 0.99
C ILE A 333 24.29 -26.44 1.62
N ASP A 334 25.50 -26.93 1.36
CA ASP A 334 26.03 -28.14 2.01
C ASP A 334 26.02 -27.98 3.54
N ASP A 335 26.05 -29.12 4.24
CA ASP A 335 26.18 -29.15 5.70
C ASP A 335 27.35 -28.29 6.17
N PRO A 336 27.21 -27.57 7.30
CA PRO A 336 28.20 -26.60 7.73
C PRO A 336 29.56 -27.28 7.99
N PRO A 337 30.69 -26.60 7.70
CA PRO A 337 32.01 -27.13 8.01
C PRO A 337 32.14 -27.42 9.50
N GLN A 338 33.15 -28.22 9.88
CA GLN A 338 33.40 -28.78 11.22
C GLN A 338 33.50 -27.77 12.40
N LYS A 339 33.28 -26.47 12.17
CA LYS A 339 33.13 -25.42 13.19
C LYS A 339 31.93 -24.54 12.81
N GLN A 340 30.86 -24.60 13.60
CA GLN A 340 29.63 -23.83 13.38
C GLN A 340 29.86 -22.32 13.64
N ALA A 341 29.02 -21.48 13.03
CA ALA A 341 29.04 -20.02 13.19
C ALA A 341 27.83 -19.53 14.00
N GLU A 342 28.03 -18.45 14.77
CA GLU A 342 27.36 -18.37 16.08
C GLU A 342 27.00 -16.91 16.52
N THR A 343 25.71 -16.56 16.61
CA THR A 343 25.17 -15.33 17.24
C THR A 343 24.87 -15.44 18.76
N LEU A 344 25.51 -14.63 19.60
CA LEU A 344 25.19 -14.49 21.04
C LEU A 344 23.88 -13.71 21.26
N LEU A 345 23.09 -14.07 22.29
CA LEU A 345 21.83 -13.41 22.69
C LEU A 345 21.80 -13.06 24.19
N TYR A 346 20.99 -12.08 24.60
CA TYR A 346 20.81 -11.71 26.01
C TYR A 346 19.54 -12.36 26.60
N ARG A 347 19.72 -13.24 27.60
CA ARG A 347 18.65 -13.70 28.49
C ARG A 347 17.98 -12.50 29.20
N ARG A 348 16.65 -12.46 29.18
CA ARG A 348 15.83 -11.37 29.72
C ARG A 348 15.97 -11.22 31.23
N CYS A 349 16.00 -12.34 31.97
CA CYS A 349 16.18 -12.33 33.42
C CYS A 349 17.50 -11.65 33.85
N CYS A 350 18.58 -11.79 33.07
CA CYS A 350 19.85 -11.10 33.29
C CYS A 350 19.70 -9.59 33.06
N LEU A 351 19.02 -9.18 31.99
CA LEU A 351 18.76 -7.77 31.68
C LEU A 351 17.83 -7.10 32.71
N GLU A 352 16.79 -7.80 33.18
CA GLU A 352 15.88 -7.32 34.22
C GLU A 352 16.55 -7.29 35.60
N SER A 353 17.41 -8.27 35.93
CA SER A 353 18.25 -8.24 37.14
C SER A 353 19.22 -7.05 37.13
N TYR A 354 19.88 -6.78 36.00
CA TYR A 354 20.69 -5.57 35.83
C TYR A 354 19.86 -4.29 35.97
N ALA A 355 18.68 -4.23 35.32
CA ALA A 355 17.76 -3.09 35.42
C ALA A 355 17.22 -2.87 36.85
N PHE A 356 17.12 -3.92 37.65
CA PHE A 356 16.78 -3.88 39.07
C PHE A 356 17.98 -3.43 39.92
N GLN A 357 19.18 -3.92 39.69
CA GLN A 357 20.41 -3.44 40.33
C GLN A 357 20.75 -1.96 40.01
N ILE A 358 20.26 -1.45 38.87
CA ILE A 358 20.32 -0.01 38.55
C ILE A 358 19.28 0.82 39.34
N LYS A 359 18.16 0.24 39.75
CA LYS A 359 17.21 0.89 40.67
C LYS A 359 17.74 0.77 42.10
N ASN A 360 18.23 1.89 42.66
CA ASN A 360 18.83 1.88 44.00
C ASN A 360 17.84 1.36 45.07
N ARG A 361 18.36 0.58 46.03
CA ARG A 361 17.62 0.06 47.20
C ARG A 361 17.26 1.13 48.26
N HIS A 362 17.49 2.41 47.98
CA HIS A 362 17.26 3.53 48.91
C HIS A 362 16.28 4.54 48.31
N ALA A 363 15.51 5.19 49.18
CA ALA A 363 14.18 5.70 48.87
C ALA A 363 14.10 7.08 48.16
N ASP A 364 12.86 7.41 47.74
CA ASP A 364 12.35 8.73 47.32
C ASP A 364 12.93 9.41 46.06
N ASP A 365 13.58 8.68 45.14
CA ASP A 365 13.95 9.26 43.83
C ASP A 365 12.70 9.50 42.94
N ARG A 366 12.25 10.75 42.91
CA ARG A 366 11.12 11.23 42.08
C ARG A 366 11.44 11.32 40.58
N GLY A 367 12.63 10.91 40.15
CA GLY A 367 13.08 10.89 38.75
C GLY A 367 12.88 9.53 38.09
N THR A 368 11.70 9.27 37.53
CA THR A 368 11.36 7.98 36.89
C THR A 368 12.37 7.58 35.80
N GLN A 369 13.20 6.56 36.10
CA GLN A 369 14.10 5.94 35.13
C GLN A 369 13.28 5.27 34.01
N LYS A 370 13.60 5.58 32.75
CA LYS A 370 12.87 5.07 31.59
C LYS A 370 13.58 3.82 31.06
N GLN A 371 12.97 2.66 31.31
CA GLN A 371 13.45 1.35 30.89
C GLN A 371 12.55 0.82 29.76
N ILE A 372 13.12 0.29 28.68
CA ILE A 372 12.35 -0.30 27.57
C ILE A 372 13.01 -1.59 27.10
N PHE A 373 12.29 -2.71 27.21
CA PHE A 373 12.69 -4.03 26.71
C PHE A 373 12.08 -4.30 25.32
N TYR A 374 12.89 -4.86 24.44
CA TYR A 374 12.58 -5.19 23.05
C TYR A 374 12.77 -6.70 22.85
N PRO A 375 11.68 -7.50 22.82
CA PRO A 375 11.74 -8.94 22.57
C PRO A 375 12.45 -9.26 21.25
N PHE A 376 13.43 -10.18 21.29
CA PHE A 376 14.15 -10.60 20.09
C PHE A 376 13.35 -11.69 19.37
N SER A 377 13.08 -11.50 18.08
CA SER A 377 12.30 -12.42 17.22
C SER A 377 10.94 -12.88 17.78
N MET A 378 10.35 -12.08 18.70
CA MET A 378 9.11 -12.34 19.44
C MET A 378 9.16 -13.48 20.48
N LEU A 379 10.35 -13.78 20.99
CA LEU A 379 10.56 -14.65 22.16
C LEU A 379 10.41 -13.86 23.48
N GLN A 380 9.89 -14.51 24.52
CA GLN A 380 9.66 -13.92 25.84
C GLN A 380 10.96 -13.62 26.58
N ASP A 381 11.90 -14.57 26.55
CA ASP A 381 13.03 -14.64 27.48
C ASP A 381 14.37 -14.19 26.88
N THR A 382 14.35 -13.58 25.69
CA THR A 382 15.52 -12.98 25.05
C THR A 382 15.18 -11.65 24.37
N GLY A 383 16.12 -10.71 24.36
CA GLY A 383 15.84 -9.38 23.85
C GLY A 383 16.99 -8.38 23.89
N SER A 384 16.61 -7.11 23.75
CA SER A 384 17.47 -5.94 23.93
C SER A 384 16.84 -5.00 24.96
N LEU A 385 17.66 -4.32 25.75
CA LEU A 385 17.20 -3.40 26.80
C LEU A 385 17.79 -2.02 26.57
N THR A 386 16.98 -0.97 26.72
CA THR A 386 17.46 0.42 26.83
C THR A 386 17.12 0.98 28.21
N ILE A 387 18.06 1.75 28.76
CA ILE A 387 17.94 2.47 30.03
C ILE A 387 18.29 3.93 29.77
N GLU A 388 17.34 4.83 30.00
CA GLU A 388 17.57 6.27 30.08
C GLU A 388 17.46 6.72 31.54
N THR A 389 18.52 7.35 32.05
CA THR A 389 18.59 7.77 33.46
C THR A 389 17.67 8.96 33.73
N GLY A 390 17.00 8.95 34.88
CA GLY A 390 16.11 10.04 35.29
C GLY A 390 16.88 11.36 35.41
N LYS A 391 16.29 12.47 34.96
CA LYS A 391 16.93 13.80 34.93
C LYS A 391 17.48 14.28 36.28
N ARG A 392 16.96 13.77 37.39
CA ARG A 392 17.37 14.07 38.78
C ARG A 392 18.11 12.93 39.48
N SER A 393 18.28 11.78 38.82
CA SER A 393 18.83 10.58 39.47
C SER A 393 20.32 10.76 39.83
N PRO A 394 20.79 10.25 40.98
CA PRO A 394 22.20 10.37 41.39
C PRO A 394 23.18 9.80 40.35
N ARG A 395 22.79 8.74 39.62
CA ARG A 395 23.61 8.14 38.56
C ARG A 395 23.84 9.10 37.39
N ARG A 396 22.87 9.96 37.07
CA ARG A 396 23.01 10.99 36.04
C ARG A 396 23.79 12.21 36.52
N ALA A 397 23.74 12.51 37.82
CA ALA A 397 24.64 13.50 38.42
C ALA A 397 26.10 13.00 38.40
N ALA A 398 26.31 11.70 38.68
CA ALA A 398 27.59 11.01 38.58
C ALA A 398 28.03 10.63 37.14
N GLY A 399 27.38 11.20 36.11
CA GLY A 399 27.85 11.11 34.71
C GLY A 399 27.29 9.98 33.84
N LEU A 400 26.50 9.02 34.36
CA LEU A 400 25.88 7.98 33.52
C LEU A 400 24.56 8.49 32.93
N LEU A 401 24.47 8.63 31.60
CA LEU A 401 23.31 9.23 30.93
C LEU A 401 22.36 8.17 30.37
N TYR A 402 22.89 7.19 29.64
CA TYR A 402 22.10 6.20 28.89
C TYR A 402 22.84 4.86 28.85
N SER A 403 22.12 3.76 28.67
CA SER A 403 22.71 2.44 28.43
C SER A 403 21.84 1.59 27.51
N GLN A 404 22.46 0.79 26.64
CA GLN A 404 21.79 -0.14 25.74
C GLN A 404 22.47 -1.51 25.77
N PHE A 405 21.67 -2.56 25.72
CA PHE A 405 22.08 -3.96 25.64
C PHE A 405 21.42 -4.60 24.42
N TYR A 406 22.20 -5.19 23.52
CA TYR A 406 21.68 -5.82 22.29
C TYR A 406 22.55 -6.99 21.80
N SER A 407 21.96 -7.87 20.99
CA SER A 407 22.74 -8.78 20.13
C SER A 407 23.16 -8.06 18.85
N SER A 408 24.43 -8.16 18.48
CA SER A 408 25.01 -7.54 17.28
C SER A 408 24.46 -8.13 15.98
N VAL A 409 23.74 -9.27 16.04
CA VAL A 409 22.97 -9.80 14.90
C VAL A 409 21.92 -8.80 14.36
N LYS A 410 21.54 -7.77 15.15
CA LYS A 410 20.71 -6.66 14.67
C LYS A 410 21.30 -5.96 13.44
N GLU A 411 22.62 -5.98 13.28
CA GLU A 411 23.34 -5.33 12.17
C GLU A 411 23.14 -6.07 10.82
N VAL A 412 22.63 -7.31 10.82
CA VAL A 412 22.12 -8.00 9.61
C VAL A 412 20.89 -7.25 9.05
N PHE A 413 20.08 -6.64 9.92
CA PHE A 413 18.78 -6.06 9.56
C PHE A 413 18.78 -4.52 9.56
N ALA A 414 19.51 -3.87 10.47
CA ALA A 414 19.57 -2.42 10.60
C ALA A 414 20.58 -1.80 9.61
N ALA A 415 20.10 -0.99 8.65
CA ALA A 415 20.95 -0.26 7.71
C ALA A 415 20.73 1.25 7.89
N GLY A 416 21.71 1.99 8.43
CA GLY A 416 21.58 3.44 8.66
C GLY A 416 20.37 3.82 9.52
N ASN A 417 20.13 3.08 10.61
CA ASN A 417 18.92 3.12 11.45
C ASN A 417 17.60 2.72 10.78
N VAL A 418 17.59 2.31 9.49
CA VAL A 418 16.41 1.77 8.81
C VAL A 418 16.30 0.26 9.05
N TYR A 419 15.28 -0.13 9.82
CA TYR A 419 14.93 -1.54 10.05
C TYR A 419 13.93 -2.05 9.00
N PRO A 420 13.88 -3.36 8.70
CA PRO A 420 12.99 -3.92 7.69
C PRO A 420 11.50 -3.62 7.95
N PHE A 421 10.76 -3.38 6.87
CA PHE A 421 9.29 -3.21 6.83
C PHE A 421 8.71 -2.07 7.70
N THR A 422 9.55 -1.22 8.29
CA THR A 422 9.15 -0.03 9.08
C THR A 422 8.39 1.05 8.30
N ASN A 423 8.42 1.01 6.97
CA ASN A 423 7.64 1.94 6.14
C ASN A 423 6.15 1.59 6.18
N ALA A 424 5.40 2.21 7.10
CA ALA A 424 3.97 2.00 7.28
C ALA A 424 3.12 2.22 6.02
N ALA A 425 3.59 2.97 5.00
CA ALA A 425 2.88 3.11 3.73
C ALA A 425 2.80 1.79 2.94
N ILE A 426 3.65 0.80 3.24
CA ILE A 426 3.58 -0.57 2.69
C ILE A 426 2.24 -1.25 3.04
N GLU A 427 1.55 -0.86 4.12
CA GLU A 427 0.17 -1.30 4.40
C GLU A 427 -0.79 -1.06 3.22
N THR A 428 -0.54 -0.02 2.40
CA THR A 428 -1.33 0.29 1.20
C THR A 428 -1.31 -0.86 0.18
N LEU A 429 -0.25 -1.71 0.18
CA LEU A 429 -0.14 -2.87 -0.71
C LEU A 429 -1.20 -3.93 -0.44
N ALA A 430 -1.66 -4.07 0.81
CA ALA A 430 -2.74 -4.98 1.18
C ALA A 430 -4.09 -4.65 0.51
N LEU A 431 -4.29 -3.40 0.08
CA LEU A 431 -5.51 -3.00 -0.62
C LEU A 431 -5.49 -3.53 -2.07
N GLY A 432 -6.40 -4.46 -2.35
CA GLY A 432 -6.62 -4.98 -3.71
C GLY A 432 -6.83 -3.87 -4.76
N LYS A 433 -6.28 -4.06 -5.96
CA LYS A 433 -6.20 -3.06 -7.05
C LYS A 433 -7.54 -2.39 -7.41
N LYS A 434 -8.66 -3.10 -7.25
CA LYS A 434 -10.02 -2.55 -7.41
C LYS A 434 -10.40 -1.63 -6.23
N LEU A 435 -10.29 -2.11 -4.99
CA LEU A 435 -10.62 -1.36 -3.77
C LEU A 435 -9.81 -0.06 -3.65
N ARG A 436 -8.50 -0.11 -3.92
CA ARG A 436 -7.63 1.08 -3.89
C ARG A 436 -8.11 2.15 -4.87
N LYS A 437 -8.44 1.78 -6.11
CA LYS A 437 -9.01 2.71 -7.12
C LYS A 437 -10.38 3.27 -6.74
N THR A 438 -11.27 2.43 -6.19
CA THR A 438 -12.56 2.90 -5.67
C THR A 438 -12.35 3.95 -4.57
N TRP A 439 -11.34 3.79 -3.71
CA TRP A 439 -11.02 4.74 -2.65
C TRP A 439 -10.23 5.97 -3.13
N GLU A 440 -9.41 5.86 -4.17
CA GLU A 440 -8.84 7.03 -4.87
C GLU A 440 -9.97 7.91 -5.44
N LEU A 441 -10.94 7.30 -6.15
CA LEU A 441 -12.11 7.97 -6.74
C LEU A 441 -13.08 8.54 -5.70
N VAL A 442 -13.43 7.78 -4.66
CA VAL A 442 -14.44 8.17 -3.65
C VAL A 442 -13.82 9.01 -2.53
N GLY A 443 -12.52 8.89 -2.26
CA GLY A 443 -11.82 9.58 -1.16
C GLY A 443 -11.16 10.91 -1.53
N GLY A 444 -10.80 11.13 -2.81
CA GLY A 444 -10.04 12.31 -3.23
C GLY A 444 -8.53 12.06 -3.34
N GLY A 445 -8.13 10.85 -3.73
CA GLY A 445 -6.74 10.46 -3.96
C GLY A 445 -6.02 9.89 -2.74
N LEU A 446 -5.19 8.86 -2.98
CA LEU A 446 -4.20 8.37 -2.02
C LEU A 446 -2.82 8.82 -2.50
N SER A 447 -2.03 9.44 -1.63
CA SER A 447 -0.75 10.08 -1.98
C SER A 447 0.37 9.10 -2.36
N HIS A 448 0.20 7.79 -2.13
CA HIS A 448 1.26 6.80 -2.28
C HIS A 448 1.23 6.10 -3.64
N GLN A 449 2.30 6.26 -4.42
CA GLN A 449 2.47 5.57 -5.70
C GLN A 449 2.71 4.05 -5.50
N PRO A 450 1.85 3.16 -6.05
CA PRO A 450 1.98 1.72 -5.82
C PRO A 450 3.30 1.11 -6.29
N ALA A 451 3.87 1.58 -7.40
CA ALA A 451 5.13 1.08 -7.93
C ALA A 451 6.32 1.37 -7.00
N ALA A 452 6.34 2.55 -6.37
CA ALA A 452 7.36 2.91 -5.39
C ALA A 452 7.26 2.05 -4.12
N LEU A 453 6.04 1.76 -3.65
CA LEU A 453 5.82 0.86 -2.50
C LEU A 453 6.19 -0.59 -2.81
N ILE A 454 5.87 -1.09 -4.00
CA ILE A 454 6.29 -2.43 -4.47
C ILE A 454 7.82 -2.51 -4.51
N LYS A 455 8.50 -1.51 -5.11
CA LYS A 455 9.96 -1.46 -5.14
C LYS A 455 10.57 -1.41 -3.74
N ALA A 456 10.01 -0.61 -2.82
CA ALA A 456 10.48 -0.54 -1.44
C ALA A 456 10.30 -1.88 -0.68
N TYR A 457 9.17 -2.57 -0.87
CA TYR A 457 8.92 -3.89 -0.30
C TYR A 457 9.90 -4.94 -0.82
N LEU A 458 10.04 -5.06 -2.15
CA LEU A 458 10.93 -6.03 -2.79
C LEU A 458 12.41 -5.76 -2.46
N TYR A 459 12.85 -4.49 -2.45
CA TYR A 459 14.22 -4.14 -2.08
C TYR A 459 14.50 -4.43 -0.59
N THR A 460 13.53 -4.21 0.30
CA THR A 460 13.64 -4.59 1.72
C THR A 460 13.78 -6.11 1.87
N LYS A 461 12.93 -6.86 1.17
CA LYS A 461 12.91 -8.33 1.12
C LYS A 461 14.25 -8.90 0.64
N LEU A 462 14.74 -8.49 -0.54
CA LEU A 462 16.03 -8.92 -1.08
C LEU A 462 17.20 -8.53 -0.17
N ARG A 463 17.18 -7.34 0.43
CA ARG A 463 18.19 -6.93 1.42
C ARG A 463 18.22 -7.90 2.61
N CYS A 464 17.07 -8.35 3.11
CA CYS A 464 17.02 -9.35 4.18
C CYS A 464 17.49 -10.72 3.70
N HIS A 465 17.09 -11.16 2.51
CA HIS A 465 17.53 -12.42 1.89
C HIS A 465 19.06 -12.54 1.82
N HIS A 466 19.72 -11.61 1.12
CA HIS A 466 21.17 -11.63 0.95
C HIS A 466 21.91 -11.42 2.28
N ALA A 467 21.37 -10.61 3.20
CA ALA A 467 21.97 -10.41 4.51
C ALA A 467 21.90 -11.67 5.39
N ILE A 468 20.80 -12.44 5.35
CA ILE A 468 20.68 -13.72 6.06
C ILE A 468 21.61 -14.76 5.46
N ILE A 469 21.48 -15.04 4.14
CA ILE A 469 22.28 -16.10 3.50
C ILE A 469 23.78 -15.79 3.59
N GLY A 470 24.18 -14.56 3.24
CA GLY A 470 25.55 -14.09 3.37
C GLY A 470 26.04 -13.91 4.81
N SER A 471 25.25 -14.31 5.82
CA SER A 471 25.64 -14.32 7.23
C SER A 471 25.40 -15.67 7.94
N LYS A 472 24.95 -16.73 7.24
CA LYS A 472 24.83 -18.09 7.82
C LYS A 472 26.15 -18.61 8.44
N GLN A 473 27.28 -18.18 7.91
CA GLN A 473 28.63 -18.53 8.38
C GLN A 473 29.29 -17.41 9.21
N LYS A 474 28.52 -16.45 9.74
CA LYS A 474 29.02 -15.38 10.60
C LYS A 474 28.60 -15.56 12.05
N SER A 475 29.55 -15.28 12.94
CA SER A 475 29.32 -15.16 14.37
C SER A 475 29.01 -13.71 14.74
N PHE A 476 28.22 -13.50 15.79
CA PHE A 476 27.86 -12.18 16.31
C PHE A 476 27.94 -12.15 17.83
N GLY A 477 28.27 -11.00 18.40
CA GLY A 477 28.33 -10.82 19.85
C GLY A 477 27.02 -10.40 20.51
N ILE A 478 27.04 -10.38 21.84
CA ILE A 478 26.23 -9.46 22.64
C ILE A 478 27.05 -8.23 23.00
N ARG A 479 26.38 -7.08 23.06
CA ARG A 479 26.98 -5.78 23.31
C ARG A 479 26.21 -4.99 24.36
N GLU A 480 26.96 -4.49 25.32
CA GLU A 480 26.54 -3.43 26.25
C GLU A 480 27.22 -2.11 25.85
N GLU A 481 26.50 -1.01 25.99
CA GLU A 481 26.88 0.29 25.46
C GLU A 481 26.42 1.37 26.43
N HIS A 482 27.32 2.24 26.91
CA HIS A 482 27.06 3.18 28.00
C HIS A 482 27.47 4.61 27.62
N ARG A 483 26.52 5.54 27.61
CA ARG A 483 26.81 6.97 27.46
C ARG A 483 27.21 7.56 28.79
N VAL A 484 28.48 7.94 28.93
CA VAL A 484 29.07 8.52 30.15
C VAL A 484 29.65 9.92 29.89
N SER A 485 29.77 10.75 30.92
CA SER A 485 30.58 11.97 30.86
C SER A 485 32.08 11.68 30.92
N LYS A 486 32.89 12.66 30.51
CA LYS A 486 34.37 12.67 30.60
C LYS A 486 34.88 12.24 31.98
N ASP A 487 34.32 12.81 33.05
CA ASP A 487 34.81 12.56 34.41
C ASP A 487 34.55 11.12 34.84
N LEU A 488 33.38 10.57 34.47
CA LEU A 488 33.05 9.16 34.72
C LEU A 488 33.88 8.22 33.82
N PHE A 489 34.16 8.59 32.57
CA PHE A 489 35.04 7.84 31.67
C PHE A 489 36.44 7.65 32.27
N TYR A 490 37.09 8.73 32.70
CA TYR A 490 38.42 8.65 33.30
C TYR A 490 38.42 8.04 34.71
N ALA A 491 37.33 8.18 35.48
CA ALA A 491 37.17 7.44 36.74
C ALA A 491 37.04 5.92 36.52
N ILE A 492 36.39 5.48 35.43
CA ILE A 492 36.31 4.07 35.03
C ILE A 492 37.70 3.57 34.59
N ASP A 493 38.42 4.31 33.74
CA ASP A 493 39.79 3.94 33.34
C ASP A 493 40.72 3.80 34.57
N THR A 494 40.70 4.78 35.48
CA THR A 494 41.45 4.75 36.74
C THR A 494 41.13 3.50 37.57
N GLN A 495 39.85 3.13 37.69
CA GLN A 495 39.40 1.94 38.42
C GLN A 495 39.75 0.61 37.73
N ILE A 496 39.75 0.56 36.39
CA ILE A 496 40.16 -0.62 35.62
C ILE A 496 41.67 -0.81 35.69
N ARG A 497 42.44 0.28 35.71
CA ARG A 497 43.89 0.27 35.96
C ARG A 497 44.20 -0.20 37.38
N SER A 498 43.60 0.41 38.40
CA SER A 498 43.87 0.10 39.82
C SER A 498 43.44 -1.30 40.26
N ARG A 499 42.70 -2.04 39.45
CA ARG A 499 42.28 -3.43 39.68
C ARG A 499 43.05 -4.44 38.82
N GLU A 500 44.06 -3.97 38.07
CA GLU A 500 44.81 -4.75 37.09
C GLU A 500 43.93 -5.48 36.06
N LEU A 501 42.76 -4.92 35.71
CA LEU A 501 41.83 -5.50 34.74
C LEU A 501 42.07 -4.97 33.32
N HIS A 502 42.89 -3.92 33.19
CA HIS A 502 43.16 -3.21 31.93
C HIS A 502 43.66 -4.10 30.79
N ASP A 503 44.34 -5.21 31.10
CA ASP A 503 44.93 -6.16 30.13
C ASP A 503 44.34 -7.59 30.14
N LYS A 504 43.34 -7.89 31.00
CA LYS A 504 42.82 -9.25 31.17
C LYS A 504 41.65 -9.56 30.21
N ARG A 505 41.68 -10.72 29.54
CA ARG A 505 40.62 -11.23 28.65
C ARG A 505 39.53 -12.00 29.44
N LEU A 506 38.28 -11.98 28.95
CA LEU A 506 37.08 -12.53 29.62
C LEU A 506 36.18 -13.34 28.65
N VAL A 507 35.33 -14.26 29.16
CA VAL A 507 34.65 -15.36 28.41
C VAL A 507 33.19 -15.66 28.89
N GLY A 508 32.27 -16.17 28.02
CA GLY A 508 30.86 -16.58 28.32
C GLY A 508 30.05 -17.28 27.18
N SER A 509 28.80 -17.76 27.41
CA SER A 509 28.00 -18.76 26.60
C SER A 509 26.60 -18.33 25.99
N ARG A 510 25.85 -19.19 25.22
CA ARG A 510 25.06 -18.84 23.95
C ARG A 510 23.66 -19.56 23.65
N TRP A 511 22.81 -19.02 22.71
CA TRP A 511 21.62 -19.57 21.88
C TRP A 511 20.11 -19.14 22.12
N TYR A 512 19.04 -19.42 21.29
CA TYR A 512 18.80 -19.17 19.82
C TYR A 512 17.33 -18.75 19.31
N THR A 513 16.79 -19.27 18.16
CA THR A 513 15.70 -18.70 17.26
C THR A 513 15.01 -19.69 16.27
N ALA A 514 14.03 -19.40 15.34
CA ALA A 514 12.71 -18.66 15.29
C ALA A 514 12.26 -18.23 13.84
N PHE A 515 11.01 -18.39 13.29
CA PHE A 515 10.45 -17.61 12.09
C PHE A 515 8.90 -17.76 11.75
N LYS A 516 8.36 -17.12 10.65
CA LYS A 516 6.89 -16.94 10.24
C LYS A 516 6.60 -16.65 8.71
N ILE A 517 5.35 -16.81 8.18
CA ILE A 517 4.86 -16.59 6.76
C ILE A 517 3.46 -15.86 6.61
N HIS A 518 2.95 -15.45 5.40
CA HIS A 518 1.48 -15.27 5.07
C HIS A 518 0.99 -15.08 3.58
N ILE A 519 -0.35 -15.04 3.35
CA ILE A 519 -1.09 -15.22 2.04
C ILE A 519 -2.07 -14.04 1.65
N PHE A 520 -2.65 -14.05 0.42
CA PHE A 520 -3.48 -13.00 -0.27
C PHE A 520 -5.01 -12.97 0.08
N VAL A 521 -5.81 -12.04 -0.50
CA VAL A 521 -6.68 -11.16 0.33
C VAL A 521 -8.10 -10.67 -0.16
N THR A 522 -9.15 -10.79 0.69
CA THR A 522 -10.46 -10.03 0.72
C THR A 522 -10.45 -8.85 1.71
N TRP A 523 -11.56 -8.20 2.15
CA TRP A 523 -11.48 -7.18 3.23
C TRP A 523 -11.10 -7.78 4.59
N GLU A 524 -11.68 -8.90 4.99
CA GLU A 524 -11.29 -9.53 6.27
C GLU A 524 -9.87 -10.09 6.18
N HIS A 525 -9.50 -10.71 5.05
CA HIS A 525 -8.09 -11.03 4.83
C HIS A 525 -7.23 -9.75 4.67
N THR A 526 -7.77 -8.56 4.35
CA THR A 526 -6.97 -7.31 4.27
C THR A 526 -6.51 -6.98 5.67
N ARG A 527 -7.38 -7.16 6.66
CA ARG A 527 -7.04 -7.02 8.08
C ARG A 527 -6.02 -8.10 8.49
N ILE A 528 -6.09 -9.32 7.93
CA ILE A 528 -5.04 -10.35 8.06
C ILE A 528 -3.70 -9.91 7.41
N MET A 529 -3.68 -9.32 6.20
CA MET A 529 -2.45 -8.80 5.59
C MET A 529 -1.88 -7.61 6.36
N LEU A 530 -2.73 -6.70 6.84
CA LEU A 530 -2.31 -5.59 7.70
C LEU A 530 -1.72 -6.11 9.02
N MET A 531 -2.31 -7.16 9.58
CA MET A 531 -1.77 -7.91 10.71
C MET A 531 -0.41 -8.51 10.39
N PHE A 532 -0.23 -9.16 9.25
CA PHE A 532 1.04 -9.79 8.90
C PHE A 532 2.13 -8.81 8.48
N LEU A 533 1.81 -7.73 7.77
CA LEU A 533 2.76 -6.64 7.51
C LEU A 533 3.23 -5.97 8.83
N ARG A 534 2.35 -5.87 9.84
CA ARG A 534 2.71 -5.41 11.19
C ARG A 534 3.53 -6.46 11.97
N CYS A 535 3.21 -7.74 11.86
CA CYS A 535 3.97 -8.81 12.52
C CYS A 535 5.37 -9.00 11.91
N LEU A 536 5.50 -8.87 10.59
CA LEU A 536 6.75 -9.02 9.85
C LEU A 536 7.84 -8.04 10.34
N GLN A 537 7.45 -6.85 10.80
CA GLN A 537 8.37 -5.88 11.41
C GLN A 537 9.12 -6.48 12.61
N PHE A 538 8.43 -7.25 13.46
CA PHE A 538 8.99 -7.83 14.68
C PHE A 538 9.83 -9.09 14.44
N SER A 539 9.59 -9.80 13.33
CA SER A 539 10.45 -10.93 12.90
C SER A 539 11.88 -10.51 12.57
N TYR A 540 12.12 -9.22 12.31
CA TYR A 540 13.44 -8.64 12.01
C TYR A 540 13.91 -7.63 13.07
N THR A 541 13.57 -7.89 14.34
CA THR A 541 13.89 -7.04 15.52
C THR A 541 13.41 -5.59 15.45
N GLY A 542 12.52 -5.27 14.50
CA GLY A 542 12.11 -3.91 14.21
C GLY A 542 11.02 -3.37 15.14
N GLY A 543 11.34 -2.32 15.88
CA GLY A 543 10.35 -1.53 16.64
C GLY A 543 9.92 -2.13 17.98
N LEU A 544 8.88 -1.54 18.58
CA LEU A 544 8.45 -1.85 19.95
C LEU A 544 7.06 -2.48 19.94
N ILE A 545 7.00 -3.82 20.03
CA ILE A 545 5.78 -4.62 19.86
C ILE A 545 4.64 -4.21 20.80
N GLN A 546 4.97 -3.79 22.02
CA GLN A 546 4.04 -3.34 23.06
C GLN A 546 3.27 -2.06 22.67
N LYS A 547 3.75 -1.27 21.69
CA LYS A 547 3.02 -0.12 21.13
C LYS A 547 1.99 -0.51 20.08
N VAL A 548 2.12 -1.67 19.42
CA VAL A 548 1.15 -2.15 18.43
C VAL A 548 0.08 -2.96 19.14
N ALA A 549 -0.90 -2.26 19.71
CA ALA A 549 -1.92 -2.84 20.59
C ALA A 549 -2.70 -4.02 19.99
N GLY A 550 -2.91 -4.05 18.66
CA GLY A 550 -3.56 -5.17 17.97
C GLY A 550 -2.71 -6.44 17.88
N CYS A 551 -1.39 -6.36 18.04
CA CYS A 551 -0.52 -7.53 18.20
C CYS A 551 -0.38 -7.87 19.70
N TRP A 552 -0.08 -6.86 20.52
CA TRP A 552 0.32 -7.05 21.92
C TRP A 552 -0.81 -7.50 22.86
N ARG A 553 -2.02 -6.95 22.71
CA ARG A 553 -3.14 -7.21 23.63
C ARG A 553 -4.07 -8.28 23.07
N ASP A 554 -4.71 -9.02 23.97
CA ASP A 554 -5.81 -9.93 23.66
C ASP A 554 -7.12 -9.14 23.55
N VAL A 555 -7.71 -8.75 24.69
CA VAL A 555 -8.88 -7.86 24.76
C VAL A 555 -8.50 -6.51 25.38
N ARG A 556 -9.13 -5.43 24.89
CA ARG A 556 -9.15 -4.11 25.53
C ARG A 556 -10.57 -3.58 25.53
N GLN A 557 -11.02 -3.07 26.67
CA GLN A 557 -12.21 -2.22 26.76
C GLN A 557 -11.77 -0.75 26.83
N GLN A 558 -12.57 0.16 26.27
CA GLN A 558 -12.39 1.60 26.39
C GLN A 558 -13.74 2.28 26.67
N PRO A 559 -13.79 3.33 27.51
CA PRO A 559 -14.99 4.14 27.68
C PRO A 559 -15.47 4.72 26.34
N ASP A 560 -16.74 4.51 26.02
CA ASP A 560 -17.41 5.01 24.82
C ASP A 560 -18.90 5.23 25.14
N ALA A 561 -19.28 6.50 25.32
CA ALA A 561 -20.64 6.90 25.67
C ALA A 561 -21.69 6.61 24.58
N SER A 562 -21.28 6.12 23.40
CA SER A 562 -22.21 5.64 22.36
C SER A 562 -22.65 4.17 22.54
N GLN A 563 -22.08 3.45 23.51
CA GLN A 563 -22.37 2.03 23.72
C GLN A 563 -23.32 1.81 24.91
N PRO A 564 -24.25 0.83 24.88
CA PRO A 564 -25.24 0.61 25.96
C PRO A 564 -24.62 0.27 27.32
N ASN A 565 -23.40 -0.28 27.31
CA ASN A 565 -22.60 -0.63 28.48
C ASN A 565 -21.52 0.44 28.81
N GLY A 566 -21.50 1.57 28.10
CA GLY A 566 -20.44 2.58 28.17
C GLY A 566 -19.04 2.12 27.73
N LEU A 567 -18.89 0.92 27.16
CA LEU A 567 -17.59 0.24 26.98
C LEU A 567 -17.43 -0.42 25.61
N ARG A 568 -16.56 0.17 24.79
CA ARG A 568 -16.16 -0.35 23.48
C ARG A 568 -15.13 -1.47 23.59
N ARG A 569 -15.47 -2.66 23.09
CA ARG A 569 -14.56 -3.81 22.96
C ARG A 569 -13.63 -3.65 21.75
N HIS A 570 -12.36 -3.97 21.96
CA HIS A 570 -11.30 -4.03 20.96
C HIS A 570 -10.46 -5.28 21.18
N GLU A 571 -9.96 -5.89 20.10
CA GLU A 571 -9.19 -7.14 20.20
C GLU A 571 -7.91 -7.18 19.37
N GLY A 572 -6.98 -8.01 19.80
CA GLY A 572 -5.73 -8.31 19.12
C GLY A 572 -5.32 -9.78 19.27
N LEU A 573 -4.08 -10.06 18.86
CA LEU A 573 -3.48 -11.40 18.83
C LEU A 573 -3.06 -11.95 20.19
N GLY A 574 -3.03 -11.12 21.23
CA GLY A 574 -2.69 -11.57 22.59
C GLY A 574 -1.22 -11.88 22.83
N PHE A 575 -0.28 -11.35 22.03
CA PHE A 575 1.15 -11.70 22.15
C PHE A 575 1.72 -11.53 23.57
N LYS A 576 1.25 -10.57 24.39
CA LYS A 576 1.64 -10.51 25.81
C LYS A 576 1.33 -11.83 26.54
N LEU A 577 0.10 -12.32 26.38
CA LEU A 577 -0.42 -13.51 27.06
C LEU A 577 0.24 -14.78 26.55
N THR A 578 0.45 -14.92 25.23
CA THR A 578 1.08 -16.12 24.67
C THR A 578 2.57 -16.18 24.97
N MET A 579 3.30 -15.05 24.89
CA MET A 579 4.69 -14.99 25.35
C MET A 579 4.83 -15.30 26.85
N GLU A 580 3.91 -14.79 27.69
CA GLU A 580 3.90 -15.07 29.14
C GLU A 580 3.47 -16.49 29.52
N ARG A 581 2.89 -17.27 28.60
CA ARG A 581 2.39 -18.63 28.85
C ARG A 581 3.17 -19.75 28.13
N TYR A 582 3.81 -19.44 27.00
CA TYR A 582 4.38 -20.44 26.09
C TYR A 582 5.79 -20.08 25.58
N GLY A 583 6.48 -19.11 26.19
CA GLY A 583 7.80 -18.62 25.76
C GLY A 583 7.84 -17.86 24.43
N TYR A 584 6.84 -18.03 23.56
CA TYR A 584 6.78 -17.43 22.21
C TYR A 584 5.46 -16.72 21.92
N ALA A 585 5.51 -15.72 21.02
CA ALA A 585 4.34 -14.98 20.55
C ALA A 585 3.49 -15.77 19.54
N TRP A 586 2.92 -16.88 20.00
CA TRP A 586 1.84 -17.59 19.32
C TRP A 586 0.63 -16.68 19.11
N PHE A 587 -0.10 -16.92 18.02
CA PHE A 587 -1.36 -16.24 17.73
C PHE A 587 -2.47 -16.94 18.50
N LEU A 588 -3.25 -16.22 19.30
CA LEU A 588 -4.53 -16.76 19.77
C LEU A 588 -5.39 -17.18 18.57
N ASP A 589 -6.06 -18.34 18.64
CA ASP A 589 -6.72 -19.01 17.50
C ASP A 589 -8.05 -18.34 17.07
N LYS A 590 -7.93 -17.06 16.71
CA LYS A 590 -9.00 -16.16 16.26
C LYS A 590 -9.13 -16.12 14.74
N ILE A 591 -8.40 -16.98 14.02
CA ILE A 591 -8.27 -16.97 12.55
C ILE A 591 -8.87 -18.26 12.02
N ASP A 592 -9.80 -18.15 11.07
CA ASP A 592 -10.19 -19.29 10.24
C ASP A 592 -9.09 -19.52 9.21
N TRP A 593 -8.37 -20.63 9.37
CA TRP A 593 -7.23 -21.00 8.54
C TRP A 593 -7.62 -21.54 7.17
N ASN A 594 -8.88 -21.94 6.99
CA ASN A 594 -9.45 -22.32 5.70
C ASN A 594 -9.71 -21.08 4.85
N THR A 595 -10.51 -20.14 5.39
CA THR A 595 -10.93 -18.94 4.66
C THR A 595 -9.98 -17.76 4.80
N LEU A 596 -8.93 -17.83 5.63
CA LEU A 596 -8.03 -16.72 5.96
C LEU A 596 -8.80 -15.45 6.40
N THR A 597 -9.77 -15.63 7.29
CA THR A 597 -10.54 -14.54 7.92
C THR A 597 -10.44 -14.59 9.44
N PHE A 598 -10.89 -13.54 10.15
CA PHE A 598 -11.08 -13.65 11.59
C PHE A 598 -12.39 -14.40 11.90
N ARG A 599 -12.34 -15.33 12.86
CA ARG A 599 -13.53 -16.06 13.34
C ARG A 599 -14.48 -15.11 14.07
N GLN A 600 -15.77 -15.44 14.03
CA GLN A 600 -16.73 -14.88 15.00
C GLN A 600 -16.50 -15.55 16.37
N PRO A 601 -16.72 -14.85 17.50
CA PRO A 601 -17.22 -13.46 17.63
C PRO A 601 -16.12 -12.39 17.59
N TYR A 602 -14.86 -12.72 17.31
CA TYR A 602 -13.72 -11.80 17.41
C TYR A 602 -13.66 -10.76 16.28
N ALA A 603 -14.04 -11.16 15.06
CA ALA A 603 -13.88 -10.37 13.84
C ALA A 603 -14.36 -8.91 13.93
N PRO A 604 -15.53 -8.56 14.52
CA PRO A 604 -15.97 -7.17 14.64
C PRO A 604 -15.01 -6.27 15.46
N TYR A 605 -14.25 -6.86 16.39
CA TYR A 605 -13.47 -6.13 17.39
C TYR A 605 -11.97 -6.03 17.06
N MET A 606 -11.44 -6.88 16.17
CA MET A 606 -10.01 -6.95 15.85
C MET A 606 -9.42 -5.61 15.36
N MET A 607 -8.33 -5.15 15.98
CA MET A 607 -7.74 -3.82 15.83
C MET A 607 -6.97 -3.59 14.52
N PHE A 608 -6.91 -4.56 13.60
CA PHE A 608 -6.16 -4.49 12.35
C PHE A 608 -6.83 -3.65 11.25
N ASN A 609 -7.03 -2.38 11.57
CA ASN A 609 -7.51 -1.33 10.66
C ASN A 609 -6.40 -0.29 10.43
N ASN A 610 -6.47 0.48 9.35
CA ASN A 610 -5.53 1.56 9.06
C ASN A 610 -6.07 2.93 9.57
N PRO A 611 -5.37 3.63 10.50
CA PRO A 611 -5.86 4.88 11.09
C PRO A 611 -5.91 6.07 10.13
N SER A 612 -4.90 6.21 9.26
CA SER A 612 -4.84 7.29 8.25
C SER A 612 -6.03 7.22 7.31
N MET A 613 -6.41 6.00 6.92
CA MET A 613 -7.60 5.72 6.12
C MET A 613 -8.89 5.96 6.90
N GLN A 614 -8.94 5.70 8.21
CA GLN A 614 -10.17 5.89 9.01
C GLN A 614 -10.69 7.32 8.97
N ASN A 615 -9.83 8.35 8.94
CA ASN A 615 -10.30 9.74 8.98
C ASN A 615 -11.00 10.14 7.67
N VAL A 616 -10.46 9.72 6.51
CA VAL A 616 -11.12 9.89 5.19
C VAL A 616 -12.37 9.01 5.10
N TYR A 617 -12.33 7.79 5.64
CA TYR A 617 -13.43 6.83 5.65
C TYR A 617 -14.62 7.29 6.50
N ARG A 618 -14.40 7.89 7.69
CA ARG A 618 -15.46 8.45 8.54
C ARG A 618 -16.28 9.51 7.80
N ALA A 619 -15.61 10.43 7.09
CA ALA A 619 -16.26 11.51 6.36
C ALA A 619 -17.16 11.06 5.19
N ARG A 620 -17.03 9.80 4.72
CA ARG A 620 -17.81 9.25 3.58
C ARG A 620 -18.37 7.85 3.88
N TYR A 621 -18.52 7.51 5.16
CA TYR A 621 -18.77 6.16 5.67
C TYR A 621 -19.95 5.45 4.99
N TYR A 622 -21.12 6.10 4.94
CA TYR A 622 -22.35 5.56 4.35
C TYR A 622 -22.15 5.11 2.89
N GLN A 623 -21.51 5.96 2.08
CA GLN A 623 -21.29 5.73 0.64
C GLN A 623 -20.32 4.57 0.37
N VAL A 624 -19.33 4.36 1.25
CA VAL A 624 -18.40 3.22 1.14
C VAL A 624 -19.00 1.95 1.73
N ARG A 625 -19.83 2.05 2.79
CA ARG A 625 -20.51 0.92 3.45
C ARG A 625 -21.43 0.19 2.48
N ASP A 626 -22.30 0.91 1.80
CA ASP A 626 -23.36 0.29 1.00
C ASP A 626 -22.80 -0.40 -0.26
N VAL A 627 -21.81 0.23 -0.91
CA VAL A 627 -21.03 -0.40 -1.99
C VAL A 627 -20.27 -1.63 -1.47
N ARG A 628 -19.68 -1.58 -0.26
CA ARG A 628 -19.01 -2.75 0.35
C ARG A 628 -19.99 -3.90 0.62
N ILE A 629 -21.23 -3.61 1.03
CA ILE A 629 -22.27 -4.62 1.25
C ILE A 629 -22.62 -5.32 -0.06
N ASP A 630 -22.84 -4.57 -1.15
CA ASP A 630 -23.12 -5.16 -2.48
C ASP A 630 -21.95 -6.07 -2.94
N PHE A 631 -20.69 -5.67 -2.72
CA PHE A 631 -19.51 -6.49 -3.03
C PHE A 631 -19.39 -7.76 -2.16
N ILE A 632 -19.73 -7.68 -0.86
CA ILE A 632 -19.77 -8.85 0.03
C ILE A 632 -20.84 -9.84 -0.43
N ARG A 633 -22.02 -9.34 -0.82
CA ARG A 633 -23.13 -10.15 -1.34
C ARG A 633 -22.76 -10.90 -2.63
N VAL A 634 -22.10 -10.24 -3.58
CA VAL A 634 -21.58 -10.93 -4.79
C VAL A 634 -20.56 -12.02 -4.43
N ASN A 635 -19.67 -11.78 -3.46
CA ASN A 635 -18.68 -12.79 -3.06
C ASN A 635 -19.31 -14.00 -2.36
N LYS A 636 -20.31 -13.78 -1.48
CA LYS A 636 -21.05 -14.89 -0.84
C LYS A 636 -21.85 -15.69 -1.86
N ALA A 637 -22.58 -15.02 -2.75
CA ALA A 637 -23.28 -15.67 -3.85
C ALA A 637 -22.32 -16.50 -4.72
N TYR A 638 -21.10 -16.03 -4.98
CA TYR A 638 -20.10 -16.83 -5.69
C TYR A 638 -19.67 -18.08 -4.92
N GLN A 639 -19.44 -18.01 -3.60
CA GLN A 639 -19.14 -19.21 -2.79
C GLN A 639 -20.31 -20.21 -2.85
N TRP A 640 -21.55 -19.74 -2.68
CA TRP A 640 -22.75 -20.58 -2.80
C TRP A 640 -22.93 -21.16 -4.23
N MET A 641 -22.52 -20.46 -5.28
CA MET A 641 -22.51 -21.01 -6.65
C MET A 641 -21.46 -22.11 -6.86
N LEU A 642 -20.42 -22.19 -6.03
CA LEU A 642 -19.47 -23.31 -6.02
C LEU A 642 -20.01 -24.46 -5.16
N GLU A 643 -20.52 -24.15 -3.97
CA GLU A 643 -21.10 -25.11 -3.01
C GLU A 643 -22.29 -25.88 -3.59
N PHE A 644 -23.25 -25.18 -4.20
CA PHE A 644 -24.44 -25.77 -4.84
C PHE A 644 -24.26 -25.96 -6.36
N SER A 645 -23.02 -26.06 -6.85
CA SER A 645 -22.69 -26.17 -8.29
C SER A 645 -23.34 -27.35 -9.01
N SER A 646 -23.65 -28.44 -8.28
CA SER A 646 -24.33 -29.63 -8.79
C SER A 646 -25.86 -29.48 -8.89
N ILE A 647 -26.46 -28.38 -8.42
CA ILE A 647 -27.92 -28.24 -8.25
C ILE A 647 -28.43 -27.05 -9.09
N PRO A 648 -28.99 -27.29 -10.30
CA PRO A 648 -29.36 -26.23 -11.22
C PRO A 648 -30.27 -25.15 -10.62
N LYS A 649 -31.31 -25.54 -9.85
CA LYS A 649 -32.26 -24.60 -9.22
C LYS A 649 -31.59 -23.59 -8.28
N CYS A 650 -30.55 -24.03 -7.55
CA CYS A 650 -29.79 -23.15 -6.65
C CYS A 650 -28.97 -22.13 -7.45
N LEU A 651 -28.38 -22.55 -8.57
CA LEU A 651 -27.69 -21.66 -9.49
C LEU A 651 -28.65 -20.67 -10.16
N ASP A 652 -29.86 -21.10 -10.54
CA ASP A 652 -30.88 -20.22 -11.11
C ASP A 652 -31.33 -19.14 -10.11
N LEU A 653 -31.53 -19.50 -8.84
CA LEU A 653 -31.84 -18.54 -7.77
C LEU A 653 -30.69 -17.54 -7.54
N LEU A 654 -29.44 -18.01 -7.54
CA LEU A 654 -28.25 -17.16 -7.38
C LEU A 654 -28.01 -16.26 -8.60
N GLU A 655 -28.27 -16.73 -9.81
CA GLU A 655 -28.22 -15.93 -11.04
C GLU A 655 -29.29 -14.83 -11.06
N ASN A 656 -30.51 -15.15 -10.61
CA ASN A 656 -31.57 -14.17 -10.39
C ASN A 656 -31.14 -13.12 -9.35
N TYR A 657 -30.64 -13.54 -8.18
CA TYR A 657 -30.15 -12.64 -7.13
C TYR A 657 -29.04 -11.70 -7.63
N LEU A 658 -28.03 -12.24 -8.33
CA LEU A 658 -26.94 -11.47 -8.91
C LEU A 658 -27.41 -10.48 -9.98
N ARG A 659 -28.45 -10.82 -10.78
CA ARG A 659 -29.05 -9.92 -11.77
C ARG A 659 -29.72 -8.73 -11.09
N GLU A 660 -30.59 -8.98 -10.12
CA GLU A 660 -31.33 -7.91 -9.44
C GLU A 660 -30.41 -7.02 -8.61
N LEU A 661 -29.36 -7.59 -7.99
CA LEU A 661 -28.29 -6.83 -7.33
C LEU A 661 -27.54 -5.89 -8.30
N CYS A 662 -27.24 -6.34 -9.52
CA CYS A 662 -26.64 -5.50 -10.56
C CYS A 662 -27.59 -4.38 -11.03
N LEU A 663 -28.88 -4.67 -11.22
CA LEU A 663 -29.87 -3.66 -11.63
C LEU A 663 -30.13 -2.62 -10.52
N CYS A 664 -30.15 -3.05 -9.27
CA CYS A 664 -30.21 -2.14 -8.12
C CYS A 664 -28.98 -1.24 -8.04
N ALA A 665 -27.76 -1.80 -8.13
CA ALA A 665 -26.53 -1.02 -8.14
C ALA A 665 -26.49 0.01 -9.28
N PHE A 666 -27.04 -0.30 -10.46
CA PHE A 666 -27.19 0.66 -11.56
C PHE A 666 -28.06 1.85 -11.17
N ARG A 667 -29.22 1.62 -10.54
CA ARG A 667 -30.09 2.70 -10.05
C ARG A 667 -29.39 3.57 -9.01
N LYS A 668 -28.66 2.97 -8.05
CA LYS A 668 -27.81 3.71 -7.07
C LYS A 668 -26.80 4.63 -7.79
N ASP A 669 -26.08 4.11 -8.78
CA ASP A 669 -25.06 4.84 -9.55
C ASP A 669 -25.64 5.97 -10.44
N VAL A 670 -26.88 5.84 -10.90
CA VAL A 670 -27.64 6.88 -11.62
C VAL A 670 -28.07 7.99 -10.66
N PHE A 671 -28.78 7.65 -9.58
CA PHE A 671 -29.25 8.65 -8.63
C PHE A 671 -28.12 9.38 -7.91
N PHE A 672 -26.98 8.73 -7.66
CA PHE A 672 -25.78 9.39 -7.14
C PHE A 672 -25.23 10.49 -8.07
N HIS A 673 -25.38 10.37 -9.40
CA HIS A 673 -24.93 11.40 -10.35
C HIS A 673 -25.83 12.63 -10.39
N VAL A 674 -27.13 12.44 -10.14
CA VAL A 674 -28.13 13.52 -10.16
C VAL A 674 -28.50 14.02 -8.77
N LYS A 675 -27.80 13.57 -7.71
CA LYS A 675 -28.12 13.86 -6.30
C LYS A 675 -28.25 15.34 -5.93
N SER A 676 -27.60 16.25 -6.67
CA SER A 676 -27.72 17.70 -6.48
C SER A 676 -29.01 18.31 -7.05
N ALA A 677 -29.76 17.53 -7.83
CA ALA A 677 -31.04 17.87 -8.42
C ALA A 677 -32.21 17.09 -7.79
N LEU A 678 -31.93 16.21 -6.81
CA LEU A 678 -32.95 15.46 -6.09
C LEU A 678 -33.53 16.27 -4.93
N LYS A 679 -34.82 16.08 -4.69
CA LYS A 679 -35.51 16.53 -3.49
C LYS A 679 -34.99 15.79 -2.23
N PRO A 680 -34.82 16.46 -1.08
CA PRO A 680 -34.28 15.84 0.13
C PRO A 680 -35.06 14.59 0.60
N GLU A 681 -36.39 14.63 0.54
CA GLU A 681 -37.27 13.54 0.98
C GLU A 681 -37.21 12.29 0.08
N TYR A 682 -36.70 12.42 -1.15
CA TYR A 682 -36.46 11.29 -2.05
C TYR A 682 -35.02 10.76 -1.98
N LEU A 683 -34.10 11.47 -1.31
CA LEU A 683 -32.66 11.21 -1.39
C LEU A 683 -32.27 9.81 -0.91
N GLU A 684 -32.86 9.33 0.19
CA GLU A 684 -32.59 7.99 0.74
C GLU A 684 -33.09 6.87 -0.19
N SER A 685 -34.35 6.97 -0.63
CA SER A 685 -34.97 6.02 -1.59
C SER A 685 -34.27 6.01 -2.96
N ALA A 686 -33.71 7.16 -3.37
CA ALA A 686 -32.94 7.28 -4.60
C ALA A 686 -31.56 6.59 -4.47
N LEU A 687 -30.82 6.88 -3.39
CA LEU A 687 -29.46 6.36 -3.18
C LEU A 687 -29.44 4.88 -2.76
N SER A 688 -30.52 4.35 -2.20
CA SER A 688 -30.71 2.91 -2.01
C SER A 688 -31.05 2.15 -3.31
N GLY A 689 -31.41 2.86 -4.38
CA GLY A 689 -31.78 2.27 -5.67
C GLY A 689 -33.23 1.76 -5.73
N GLU A 690 -34.10 2.30 -4.87
CA GLU A 690 -35.49 1.86 -4.73
C GLU A 690 -36.52 2.61 -5.59
N ILE A 691 -36.17 3.80 -6.10
CA ILE A 691 -37.01 4.55 -7.04
C ILE A 691 -36.91 3.93 -8.45
N PRO A 692 -38.03 3.66 -9.15
CA PRO A 692 -38.02 3.21 -10.55
C PRO A 692 -37.39 4.22 -11.51
N LEU A 693 -36.73 3.74 -12.57
CA LEU A 693 -36.33 4.58 -13.71
C LEU A 693 -37.46 4.69 -14.73
N CYS A 694 -38.61 5.22 -14.28
CA CYS A 694 -39.78 5.56 -15.09
C CYS A 694 -40.00 7.09 -15.04
N TYR A 695 -40.69 7.68 -16.04
CA TYR A 695 -40.78 9.15 -16.17
C TYR A 695 -41.35 9.81 -14.91
N ASP A 696 -42.55 9.41 -14.47
CA ASP A 696 -43.19 10.03 -13.31
C ASP A 696 -42.37 9.81 -12.03
N SER A 697 -41.72 8.65 -11.88
CA SER A 697 -40.88 8.32 -10.70
C SER A 697 -39.61 9.19 -10.63
N VAL A 698 -38.90 9.33 -11.75
CA VAL A 698 -37.67 10.15 -11.82
C VAL A 698 -38.04 11.63 -11.75
N ASN A 699 -39.07 12.08 -12.48
CA ASN A 699 -39.54 13.46 -12.49
C ASN A 699 -39.98 13.91 -11.10
N ASN A 700 -40.79 13.12 -10.40
CA ASN A 700 -41.30 13.49 -9.07
C ASN A 700 -40.17 13.61 -8.02
N ALA A 701 -39.09 12.85 -8.16
CA ALA A 701 -37.93 12.93 -7.27
C ALA A 701 -37.00 14.14 -7.53
N MET A 702 -37.13 14.83 -8.68
CA MET A 702 -36.34 16.04 -8.99
C MET A 702 -36.89 17.30 -8.31
N LEU A 703 -35.99 18.25 -8.00
CA LEU A 703 -36.30 19.64 -7.66
C LEU A 703 -37.04 20.34 -8.82
N LYS A 704 -37.85 21.37 -8.49
CA LYS A 704 -38.70 22.08 -9.47
C LYS A 704 -37.92 22.57 -10.70
N ASP A 705 -36.73 23.12 -10.50
CA ASP A 705 -35.86 23.67 -11.57
C ASP A 705 -35.29 22.60 -12.52
N HIS A 706 -35.57 21.32 -12.24
CA HIS A 706 -35.22 20.15 -13.05
C HIS A 706 -36.48 19.34 -13.46
N GLN A 707 -37.67 19.96 -13.37
CA GLN A 707 -38.95 19.46 -13.88
C GLN A 707 -39.47 20.41 -14.98
N PRO A 708 -40.02 19.91 -16.10
CA PRO A 708 -40.03 18.50 -16.54
C PRO A 708 -38.62 18.00 -16.89
N LEU A 709 -38.42 16.68 -16.88
CA LEU A 709 -37.14 16.07 -17.27
C LEU A 709 -36.75 16.43 -18.71
N GLN A 710 -35.51 16.91 -18.91
CA GLN A 710 -34.95 17.15 -20.24
C GLN A 710 -34.66 15.82 -20.96
N LEU A 711 -35.33 15.58 -22.09
CA LEU A 711 -35.23 14.33 -22.85
C LEU A 711 -34.33 14.47 -24.09
N ALA A 712 -33.61 13.40 -24.42
CA ALA A 712 -32.73 13.31 -25.58
C ALA A 712 -33.54 13.26 -26.89
N GLN A 713 -33.58 14.38 -27.61
CA GLN A 713 -34.38 14.54 -28.84
C GLN A 713 -33.58 15.14 -30.01
N GLY A 714 -34.11 15.00 -31.23
CA GLY A 714 -33.59 15.62 -32.44
C GLY A 714 -32.55 14.80 -33.22
N ASN A 715 -32.17 15.31 -34.40
CA ASN A 715 -31.43 14.51 -35.39
C ASN A 715 -29.94 14.27 -35.08
N ARG A 716 -29.33 15.06 -34.18
CA ARG A 716 -27.88 15.05 -33.87
C ARG A 716 -27.52 14.24 -32.60
N LEU A 717 -28.25 13.18 -32.31
CA LEU A 717 -27.93 12.25 -31.22
C LEU A 717 -26.79 11.29 -31.61
N ALA A 718 -25.86 11.05 -30.68
CA ALA A 718 -24.67 10.21 -30.89
C ALA A 718 -24.99 8.70 -30.88
N VAL A 719 -26.09 8.32 -30.24
CA VAL A 719 -26.71 7.00 -30.31
C VAL A 719 -28.19 7.21 -30.61
N LYS A 720 -28.78 6.37 -31.47
CA LYS A 720 -30.22 6.33 -31.76
C LYS A 720 -30.87 4.97 -31.47
N ASP A 721 -30.05 3.97 -31.14
CA ASP A 721 -30.45 2.59 -30.87
C ASP A 721 -30.25 2.22 -29.40
N ILE A 722 -31.22 1.52 -28.81
CA ILE A 722 -31.23 1.20 -27.38
C ILE A 722 -30.29 0.05 -27.01
N HIS A 723 -29.96 -0.85 -27.93
CA HIS A 723 -29.00 -1.93 -27.71
C HIS A 723 -27.55 -1.41 -27.76
N VAL A 724 -27.28 -0.41 -28.61
CA VAL A 724 -26.04 0.37 -28.62
C VAL A 724 -25.89 1.16 -27.32
N LEU A 725 -26.95 1.80 -26.81
CA LEU A 725 -26.92 2.46 -25.49
C LEU A 725 -26.64 1.45 -24.36
N PHE A 726 -27.31 0.29 -24.37
CA PHE A 726 -27.05 -0.80 -23.42
C PHE A 726 -25.59 -1.25 -23.46
N ALA A 727 -25.00 -1.41 -24.66
CA ALA A 727 -23.59 -1.75 -24.81
C ALA A 727 -22.66 -0.65 -24.25
N TRP A 728 -22.95 0.63 -24.50
CA TRP A 728 -22.16 1.73 -23.93
C TRP A 728 -22.21 1.72 -22.40
N LEU A 729 -23.38 1.49 -21.79
CA LEU A 729 -23.52 1.41 -20.34
C LEU A 729 -22.83 0.16 -19.74
N TRP A 730 -23.16 -1.05 -20.21
CA TRP A 730 -22.83 -2.29 -19.50
C TRP A 730 -21.57 -3.03 -19.98
N LYS A 731 -21.24 -3.01 -21.28
CA LYS A 731 -20.15 -3.83 -21.85
C LYS A 731 -18.77 -3.38 -21.33
N SER A 732 -17.82 -4.31 -21.12
CA SER A 732 -16.54 -4.04 -20.43
C SER A 732 -15.26 -4.22 -21.27
N LYS A 733 -15.35 -4.93 -22.40
CA LYS A 733 -14.30 -5.11 -23.42
C LYS A 733 -14.94 -5.12 -24.82
N ASP A 734 -14.09 -4.90 -25.83
CA ASP A 734 -14.37 -5.12 -27.26
C ASP A 734 -15.51 -4.25 -27.82
N ASP A 735 -15.48 -2.95 -27.54
CA ASP A 735 -16.28 -1.93 -28.24
C ASP A 735 -15.49 -0.63 -28.42
N TYR A 736 -15.96 0.20 -29.36
CA TYR A 736 -15.32 1.47 -29.74
C TYR A 736 -15.69 2.65 -28.83
N PHE A 737 -16.33 2.42 -27.68
CA PHE A 737 -16.87 3.50 -26.84
C PHE A 737 -15.91 3.93 -25.73
N GLU A 738 -15.40 5.16 -25.84
CA GLU A 738 -14.69 5.80 -24.73
C GLU A 738 -15.60 6.04 -23.51
N ARG A 739 -15.00 5.91 -22.32
CA ARG A 739 -15.65 6.00 -21.01
C ARG A 739 -14.72 6.61 -19.95
N GLN A 740 -14.01 7.67 -20.32
CA GLN A 740 -13.09 8.39 -19.44
C GLN A 740 -13.84 8.88 -18.19
N GLY A 741 -13.26 8.69 -17.01
CA GLY A 741 -13.87 9.06 -15.72
C GLY A 741 -14.97 8.12 -15.19
N TRP A 742 -15.55 7.23 -16.00
CA TRP A 742 -16.67 6.36 -15.56
C TRP A 742 -16.57 4.88 -15.96
N LYS A 743 -15.42 4.44 -16.50
CA LYS A 743 -15.19 3.03 -16.87
C LYS A 743 -15.44 2.06 -15.71
N GLU A 744 -14.92 2.37 -14.53
CA GLU A 744 -14.91 1.51 -13.34
C GLU A 744 -15.97 1.93 -12.30
N LYS A 745 -17.23 2.16 -12.74
CA LYS A 745 -18.35 2.45 -11.82
C LYS A 745 -18.76 1.22 -10.99
N PRO A 746 -19.21 1.39 -9.72
CA PRO A 746 -19.68 0.29 -8.86
C PRO A 746 -20.59 -0.73 -9.56
N TYR A 747 -21.66 -0.31 -10.24
CA TYR A 747 -22.57 -1.26 -10.92
C TYR A 747 -21.86 -2.12 -11.98
N ARG A 748 -20.85 -1.55 -12.67
CA ARG A 748 -20.08 -2.23 -13.71
C ARG A 748 -19.01 -3.15 -13.13
N MET A 749 -18.44 -2.77 -11.99
CA MET A 749 -17.50 -3.62 -11.24
C MET A 749 -18.21 -4.84 -10.64
N LEU A 750 -19.43 -4.66 -10.13
CA LEU A 750 -20.32 -5.75 -9.67
C LEU A 750 -20.72 -6.63 -10.86
N PHE A 751 -21.25 -6.06 -11.96
CA PHE A 751 -21.58 -6.80 -13.18
C PHE A 751 -20.40 -7.63 -13.72
N GLN A 752 -19.18 -7.09 -13.74
CA GLN A 752 -17.97 -7.84 -14.11
C GLN A 752 -17.70 -9.04 -13.19
N GLN A 753 -17.98 -8.91 -11.89
CA GLN A 753 -17.77 -10.00 -10.92
C GLN A 753 -18.89 -11.04 -10.98
N SER A 754 -20.16 -10.63 -11.04
CA SER A 754 -21.29 -11.54 -11.26
C SER A 754 -21.09 -12.35 -12.55
N PHE A 755 -20.74 -11.68 -13.66
CA PHE A 755 -20.42 -12.34 -14.93
C PHE A 755 -19.22 -13.29 -14.81
N HIS A 756 -18.23 -13.01 -13.95
CA HIS A 756 -17.12 -13.93 -13.69
C HIS A 756 -17.55 -15.13 -12.85
N ALA A 757 -18.27 -14.92 -11.75
CA ALA A 757 -18.79 -15.98 -10.89
C ALA A 757 -19.63 -16.99 -11.69
N ILE A 758 -20.57 -16.48 -12.49
CA ILE A 758 -21.44 -17.28 -13.35
C ILE A 758 -20.64 -17.93 -14.49
N LYS A 759 -19.61 -17.26 -15.04
CA LYS A 759 -18.69 -17.88 -16.02
C LYS A 759 -17.89 -19.03 -15.41
N THR A 760 -17.54 -18.97 -14.13
CA THR A 760 -16.83 -20.05 -13.43
C THR A 760 -17.77 -21.22 -13.13
N ALA A 761 -18.97 -20.95 -12.59
CA ALA A 761 -19.92 -22.00 -12.20
C ALA A 761 -20.71 -22.62 -13.37
N ARG A 762 -21.07 -21.85 -14.41
CA ARG A 762 -21.86 -22.29 -15.59
C ARG A 762 -21.15 -22.07 -16.94
N GLY A 763 -19.84 -21.84 -16.92
CA GLY A 763 -19.02 -21.75 -18.13
C GLY A 763 -19.30 -20.52 -19.01
N LYS A 764 -18.65 -20.49 -20.18
CA LYS A 764 -18.74 -19.39 -21.16
C LYS A 764 -20.16 -19.23 -21.76
N ALA A 765 -21.00 -20.27 -21.71
CA ALA A 765 -22.36 -20.26 -22.25
C ALA A 765 -23.36 -19.64 -21.26
N GLY A 766 -23.46 -20.14 -20.03
CA GLY A 766 -24.39 -19.61 -19.02
C GLY A 766 -24.21 -18.11 -18.77
N ALA A 767 -22.95 -17.65 -18.66
CA ALA A 767 -22.65 -16.22 -18.52
C ALA A 767 -23.11 -15.36 -19.72
N ARG A 768 -23.18 -15.92 -20.94
CA ARG A 768 -23.76 -15.22 -22.11
C ARG A 768 -25.29 -15.13 -22.00
N THR A 769 -25.95 -16.22 -21.57
CA THR A 769 -27.41 -16.28 -21.34
C THR A 769 -27.82 -15.27 -20.26
N TRP A 770 -27.24 -15.37 -19.06
CA TRP A 770 -27.50 -14.45 -17.94
C TRP A 770 -27.34 -12.96 -18.31
N ARG A 771 -26.38 -12.64 -19.19
CA ARG A 771 -26.21 -11.26 -19.69
C ARG A 771 -27.36 -10.81 -20.61
N GLN A 772 -27.96 -11.70 -21.38
CA GLN A 772 -29.17 -11.41 -22.17
C GLN A 772 -30.39 -11.29 -21.25
N ASP A 773 -30.49 -12.08 -20.19
CA ASP A 773 -31.57 -11.95 -19.20
C ASP A 773 -31.45 -10.64 -18.42
N LEU A 774 -30.23 -10.22 -18.08
CA LEU A 774 -29.95 -8.88 -17.56
C LEU A 774 -30.32 -7.78 -18.58
N LYS A 775 -30.03 -7.96 -19.88
CA LYS A 775 -30.50 -7.03 -20.95
C LYS A 775 -32.04 -6.97 -20.96
N ARG A 776 -32.73 -8.11 -20.93
CA ARG A 776 -34.19 -8.24 -20.94
C ARG A 776 -34.81 -7.53 -19.75
N SER A 777 -34.39 -7.87 -18.53
CA SER A 777 -34.90 -7.23 -17.30
C SER A 777 -34.56 -5.73 -17.25
N PHE A 778 -33.39 -5.31 -17.74
CA PHE A 778 -33.02 -3.90 -17.83
C PHE A 778 -33.99 -3.12 -18.74
N LEU A 779 -34.16 -3.55 -19.99
CA LEU A 779 -35.05 -2.90 -20.96
C LEU A 779 -36.51 -2.92 -20.51
N GLY A 780 -36.96 -4.04 -19.94
CA GLY A 780 -38.32 -4.20 -19.43
C GLY A 780 -38.68 -3.32 -18.22
N SER A 781 -37.71 -2.71 -17.53
CA SER A 781 -37.97 -1.96 -16.29
C SER A 781 -37.32 -0.58 -16.15
N HIS A 782 -36.37 -0.20 -17.02
CA HIS A 782 -35.67 1.09 -16.95
C HIS A 782 -35.94 1.90 -18.22
N TRP A 783 -37.04 2.66 -18.22
CA TRP A 783 -37.55 3.39 -19.38
C TRP A 783 -37.00 4.83 -19.48
N ILE A 784 -36.34 5.33 -18.44
CA ILE A 784 -35.68 6.63 -18.38
C ILE A 784 -34.21 6.41 -18.01
N LEU A 785 -33.35 6.39 -19.02
CA LEU A 785 -31.94 6.00 -18.88
C LEU A 785 -31.00 7.21 -18.83
N PRO A 786 -29.83 7.11 -18.18
CA PRO A 786 -28.78 8.12 -18.31
C PRO A 786 -28.27 8.14 -19.76
N TYR A 787 -28.10 9.33 -20.34
CA TYR A 787 -27.52 9.49 -21.68
C TYR A 787 -26.03 9.87 -21.56
N PRO A 788 -25.07 8.95 -21.81
CA PRO A 788 -23.66 9.16 -21.51
C PRO A 788 -22.90 9.91 -22.62
N HIS A 789 -21.64 10.25 -22.34
CA HIS A 789 -20.65 10.67 -23.33
C HIS A 789 -19.23 10.20 -22.95
N SER A 790 -18.26 10.40 -23.84
CA SER A 790 -16.88 9.87 -23.70
C SER A 790 -16.17 10.27 -22.40
N ARG A 791 -16.53 11.42 -21.80
CA ARG A 791 -15.94 11.96 -20.56
C ARG A 791 -16.89 12.00 -19.35
N GLY A 792 -18.11 11.46 -19.46
CA GLY A 792 -19.09 11.55 -18.38
C GLY A 792 -20.24 10.55 -18.51
N PHE A 793 -20.65 9.97 -17.37
CA PHE A 793 -21.70 8.96 -17.30
C PHE A 793 -23.09 9.51 -17.66
N MET A 794 -23.30 10.82 -17.47
CA MET A 794 -24.55 11.49 -17.79
C MET A 794 -24.23 12.86 -18.38
N ARG A 795 -24.76 13.11 -19.57
CA ARG A 795 -24.61 14.37 -20.29
C ARG A 795 -25.48 15.45 -19.63
N LYS A 796 -24.90 16.64 -19.50
CA LYS A 796 -25.65 17.87 -19.19
C LYS A 796 -25.89 18.68 -20.46
N ASP A 797 -26.90 19.54 -20.42
CA ASP A 797 -27.00 20.64 -21.36
C ASP A 797 -25.83 21.63 -21.19
N LYS A 798 -25.55 22.41 -22.24
CA LYS A 798 -24.52 23.46 -22.23
C LYS A 798 -25.04 24.78 -21.65
N GLU A 799 -26.31 25.09 -21.90
CA GLU A 799 -26.94 26.36 -21.54
C GLU A 799 -27.63 26.19 -20.19
N GLU A 800 -28.67 25.34 -20.13
CA GLU A 800 -29.49 25.12 -18.92
C GLU A 800 -28.82 24.28 -17.82
N LYS A 801 -27.68 23.63 -18.11
CA LYS A 801 -26.95 22.71 -17.20
C LYS A 801 -27.78 21.53 -16.63
N GLN A 802 -29.04 21.37 -17.01
CA GLN A 802 -29.90 20.24 -16.68
C GLN A 802 -29.31 18.92 -17.18
N PHE A 803 -29.79 17.80 -16.64
CA PHE A 803 -29.34 16.45 -17.01
C PHE A 803 -30.20 15.89 -18.15
N ILE A 804 -29.56 15.42 -19.23
CA ILE A 804 -30.24 14.84 -20.39
C ILE A 804 -30.51 13.36 -20.15
N TRP A 805 -31.78 12.98 -20.23
CA TRP A 805 -32.27 11.61 -20.07
C TRP A 805 -32.65 10.98 -21.42
N TRP A 806 -32.53 9.67 -21.52
CA TRP A 806 -32.96 8.88 -22.67
C TRP A 806 -34.33 8.25 -22.41
N PRO A 807 -35.39 8.64 -23.16
CA PRO A 807 -36.71 8.01 -23.07
C PRO A 807 -36.82 6.77 -23.97
N SER A 808 -37.00 5.61 -23.36
CA SER A 808 -37.31 4.35 -24.05
C SER A 808 -38.82 4.19 -24.21
N ALA A 809 -39.29 3.74 -25.38
CA ALA A 809 -40.70 3.46 -25.66
C ALA A 809 -40.88 2.17 -26.49
N HIS A 810 -42.07 1.57 -26.43
CA HIS A 810 -42.43 0.39 -27.22
C HIS A 810 -43.92 0.42 -27.59
N HIS A 811 -44.24 0.46 -28.88
CA HIS A 811 -45.61 0.69 -29.39
C HIS A 811 -46.64 -0.36 -28.91
N GLY A 812 -46.35 -1.66 -29.09
CA GLY A 812 -47.25 -2.75 -28.67
C GLY A 812 -47.61 -2.71 -27.18
N LEU A 813 -46.61 -2.58 -26.29
CA LEU A 813 -46.81 -2.50 -24.84
C LEU A 813 -47.62 -1.26 -24.39
N ILE A 814 -47.44 -0.11 -25.06
CA ILE A 814 -48.28 1.09 -24.83
C ILE A 814 -49.74 0.80 -25.20
N ARG A 815 -49.99 0.20 -26.37
CA ARG A 815 -51.36 -0.19 -26.81
C ARG A 815 -51.99 -1.21 -25.84
N HIS A 816 -51.19 -2.18 -25.37
CA HIS A 816 -51.63 -3.20 -24.42
C HIS A 816 -52.10 -2.57 -23.10
N TYR A 817 -51.25 -1.78 -22.44
CA TYR A 817 -51.61 -1.15 -21.17
C TYR A 817 -52.66 -0.04 -21.28
N ALA A 818 -52.80 0.62 -22.43
CA ALA A 818 -53.95 1.48 -22.70
C ALA A 818 -55.27 0.68 -22.67
N LYS A 819 -55.34 -0.48 -23.35
CA LYS A 819 -56.51 -1.38 -23.34
C LYS A 819 -56.78 -1.94 -21.94
N SER A 820 -55.76 -2.49 -21.26
CA SER A 820 -55.91 -3.06 -19.90
C SER A 820 -56.36 -2.03 -18.86
N ARG A 821 -55.98 -0.75 -19.03
CA ARG A 821 -56.46 0.35 -18.18
C ARG A 821 -57.92 0.71 -18.44
N GLN A 822 -58.39 0.62 -19.69
CA GLN A 822 -59.80 0.81 -20.04
C GLN A 822 -60.70 -0.32 -19.50
N THR A 823 -60.18 -1.54 -19.36
CA THR A 823 -60.90 -2.69 -18.78
C THR A 823 -60.73 -2.83 -17.27
N GLY A 824 -60.12 -1.87 -16.57
CA GLY A 824 -59.97 -1.86 -15.11
C GLY A 824 -59.04 -2.92 -14.51
N THR A 825 -58.41 -3.76 -15.32
CA THR A 825 -57.60 -4.91 -14.88
C THR A 825 -56.13 -4.58 -14.58
N LEU A 826 -55.70 -3.34 -14.81
CA LEU A 826 -54.29 -2.94 -14.73
C LEU A 826 -53.92 -2.34 -13.36
N ALA A 827 -53.14 -3.09 -12.57
CA ALA A 827 -52.52 -2.57 -11.34
C ALA A 827 -51.58 -1.38 -11.63
N HIS A 828 -51.60 -0.35 -10.77
CA HIS A 828 -50.76 0.83 -10.91
C HIS A 828 -50.16 1.24 -9.55
N PRO A 829 -48.82 1.30 -9.39
CA PRO A 829 -47.78 0.95 -10.36
C PRO A 829 -47.77 -0.54 -10.71
N LEU A 830 -47.18 -0.88 -11.86
CA LEU A 830 -47.06 -2.26 -12.34
C LEU A 830 -46.11 -3.06 -11.43
N PRO A 831 -46.41 -4.34 -11.11
CA PRO A 831 -45.52 -5.20 -10.32
C PRO A 831 -44.32 -5.71 -11.14
N ALA A 832 -43.24 -6.07 -10.45
CA ALA A 832 -42.00 -6.57 -11.08
C ALA A 832 -42.20 -7.86 -11.89
N SER A 833 -43.20 -8.68 -11.55
CA SER A 833 -43.59 -9.88 -12.30
C SER A 833 -43.90 -9.61 -13.77
N ASN A 834 -44.39 -8.42 -14.12
CA ASN A 834 -44.71 -8.06 -15.50
C ASN A 834 -43.48 -7.97 -16.40
N ILE A 835 -42.28 -7.77 -15.83
CA ILE A 835 -41.01 -7.66 -16.59
C ILE A 835 -40.76 -8.91 -17.45
N ILE A 836 -41.17 -10.09 -16.97
CA ILE A 836 -41.00 -11.38 -17.67
C ILE A 836 -41.85 -11.42 -18.95
N LEU A 837 -43.03 -10.78 -18.93
CA LEU A 837 -43.98 -10.72 -20.03
C LEU A 837 -43.65 -9.61 -21.05
N HIS A 838 -42.64 -8.76 -20.77
CA HIS A 838 -42.26 -7.68 -21.68
C HIS A 838 -41.45 -8.19 -22.88
N PRO A 839 -41.65 -7.59 -24.08
CA PRO A 839 -40.88 -7.92 -25.27
C PRO A 839 -39.40 -7.55 -25.11
N VAL A 840 -38.51 -8.33 -25.73
CA VAL A 840 -37.05 -8.13 -25.68
C VAL A 840 -36.59 -7.02 -26.65
N ASP A 841 -37.24 -6.98 -27.81
CA ASP A 841 -36.91 -6.12 -28.95
C ASP A 841 -38.08 -5.15 -29.22
N GLY A 842 -38.07 -4.38 -30.32
CA GLY A 842 -39.10 -3.38 -30.61
C GLY A 842 -39.04 -2.11 -29.75
N TRP A 843 -38.14 -2.05 -28.77
CA TRP A 843 -37.85 -0.86 -27.97
C TRP A 843 -37.09 0.21 -28.78
N GLN A 844 -37.57 1.45 -28.75
CA GLN A 844 -37.01 2.57 -29.50
C GLN A 844 -36.88 3.84 -28.63
N LEU A 845 -36.20 4.86 -29.16
CA LEU A 845 -36.20 6.20 -28.59
C LEU A 845 -37.60 6.82 -28.77
N ALA A 846 -38.17 7.40 -27.71
CA ALA A 846 -39.44 8.11 -27.82
C ALA A 846 -39.29 9.40 -28.64
N THR A 847 -40.19 9.61 -29.60
CA THR A 847 -40.20 10.76 -30.53
C THR A 847 -41.42 11.66 -30.29
N THR A 848 -41.55 12.73 -31.06
CA THR A 848 -42.71 13.64 -31.03
C THR A 848 -43.99 13.05 -31.68
N LEU A 849 -43.95 11.81 -32.16
CA LEU A 849 -45.12 11.09 -32.72
C LEU A 849 -46.09 10.54 -31.66
N PHE A 850 -45.81 10.77 -30.37
CA PHE A 850 -46.62 10.33 -29.24
C PHE A 850 -47.24 11.52 -28.50
N SER A 851 -48.44 11.34 -27.92
CA SER A 851 -49.07 12.34 -27.04
C SER A 851 -48.30 12.64 -25.74
N LYS A 852 -47.33 11.78 -25.40
CA LYS A 852 -46.30 11.98 -24.38
C LYS A 852 -44.98 11.41 -24.91
N SER A 853 -43.89 12.17 -24.80
CA SER A 853 -42.55 11.80 -25.29
C SER A 853 -41.82 10.73 -24.44
N TYR A 854 -42.54 9.83 -23.79
CA TYR A 854 -42.04 8.84 -22.83
C TYR A 854 -43.07 7.74 -22.54
N MET A 855 -42.63 6.61 -21.94
CA MET A 855 -43.54 5.55 -21.45
C MET A 855 -44.50 6.06 -20.35
N PRO A 856 -45.83 5.98 -20.52
CA PRO A 856 -46.80 6.65 -19.64
C PRO A 856 -47.20 5.85 -18.39
N HIS A 857 -46.33 4.97 -17.90
CA HIS A 857 -46.59 4.07 -16.76
C HIS A 857 -45.34 3.98 -15.86
N VAL A 858 -45.54 3.47 -14.64
CA VAL A 858 -44.48 3.13 -13.67
C VAL A 858 -44.49 1.63 -13.40
N ILE A 859 -43.32 1.00 -13.42
CA ILE A 859 -43.12 -0.39 -12.99
C ILE A 859 -42.17 -0.46 -11.80
N GLN A 860 -42.53 -1.23 -10.77
CA GLN A 860 -41.69 -1.41 -9.59
C GLN A 860 -40.51 -2.33 -9.90
N PRO A 861 -39.28 -2.02 -9.42
CA PRO A 861 -38.18 -2.96 -9.48
C PRO A 861 -38.42 -4.14 -8.53
N GLU A 862 -37.76 -5.26 -8.80
CA GLU A 862 -37.72 -6.36 -7.84
C GLU A 862 -37.00 -5.92 -6.55
N LYS A 863 -37.56 -6.28 -5.39
CA LYS A 863 -37.10 -5.90 -4.05
C LYS A 863 -37.03 -7.07 -3.07
N GLN A 864 -37.79 -8.15 -3.26
CA GLN A 864 -37.85 -9.29 -2.33
C GLN A 864 -36.48 -9.96 -2.21
N LEU A 865 -35.91 -10.42 -3.34
CA LEU A 865 -34.59 -11.06 -3.39
C LEU A 865 -33.45 -10.18 -2.82
N ILE A 866 -33.54 -8.85 -2.95
CA ILE A 866 -32.49 -7.93 -2.49
C ILE A 866 -32.62 -7.60 -0.99
N ARG A 867 -33.85 -7.58 -0.47
CA ARG A 867 -34.16 -7.33 0.94
C ARG A 867 -34.07 -8.59 1.82
N MET A 868 -34.20 -9.78 1.24
CA MET A 868 -34.06 -11.06 1.94
C MET A 868 -32.73 -11.14 2.73
N PRO A 869 -32.78 -11.48 4.04
CA PRO A 869 -31.60 -11.78 4.85
C PRO A 869 -30.76 -12.93 4.29
N GLU A 870 -29.44 -12.87 4.50
CA GLU A 870 -28.50 -13.87 3.97
C GLU A 870 -28.77 -15.29 4.50
N ASN A 871 -29.24 -15.41 5.74
CA ASN A 871 -29.61 -16.68 6.36
C ASN A 871 -30.90 -17.28 5.76
N GLU A 872 -31.87 -16.46 5.38
CA GLU A 872 -33.10 -16.91 4.71
C GLU A 872 -32.79 -17.36 3.28
N LEU A 873 -31.97 -16.58 2.55
CA LEU A 873 -31.54 -16.95 1.20
C LEU A 873 -30.73 -18.25 1.19
N TYR A 874 -29.85 -18.46 2.18
CA TYR A 874 -29.11 -19.72 2.32
C TYR A 874 -30.02 -20.89 2.75
N ALA A 875 -30.97 -20.67 3.65
CA ALA A 875 -31.97 -21.68 4.01
C ALA A 875 -32.82 -22.12 2.80
N GLU A 876 -33.15 -21.20 1.89
CA GLU A 876 -33.85 -21.52 0.63
C GLU A 876 -32.97 -22.35 -0.32
N LEU A 877 -31.67 -22.08 -0.43
CA LEU A 877 -30.72 -22.91 -1.20
C LEU A 877 -30.60 -24.33 -0.62
N VAL A 878 -30.58 -24.43 0.71
CA VAL A 878 -30.59 -25.71 1.45
C VAL A 878 -31.90 -26.48 1.21
N ARG A 879 -33.05 -25.80 1.26
CA ARG A 879 -34.36 -26.38 0.94
C ARG A 879 -34.44 -26.88 -0.51
N LEU A 880 -33.89 -26.11 -1.46
CA LEU A 880 -33.84 -26.50 -2.88
C LEU A 880 -32.91 -27.70 -3.13
N ARG A 881 -31.78 -27.79 -2.42
CA ARG A 881 -30.93 -29.00 -2.37
C ARG A 881 -31.75 -30.20 -1.89
N GLU A 882 -32.40 -30.08 -0.74
CA GLU A 882 -33.14 -31.17 -0.09
C GLU A 882 -34.33 -31.65 -0.93
N GLN A 883 -35.03 -30.76 -1.62
CA GLN A 883 -36.08 -31.15 -2.58
C GLN A 883 -35.55 -31.93 -3.79
N VAL A 884 -34.34 -31.62 -4.27
CA VAL A 884 -33.69 -32.38 -5.34
C VAL A 884 -33.18 -33.73 -4.83
N SER A 885 -32.64 -33.78 -3.59
CA SER A 885 -32.28 -35.04 -2.93
C SER A 885 -33.48 -35.95 -2.62
N ALA A 886 -34.66 -35.37 -2.36
CA ALA A 886 -35.91 -36.10 -2.10
C ALA A 886 -36.65 -36.57 -3.37
N GLY A 887 -36.09 -36.36 -4.57
CA GLY A 887 -36.67 -36.82 -5.84
C GLY A 887 -37.95 -36.10 -6.29
N LEU A 888 -38.38 -35.05 -5.58
CA LEU A 888 -39.63 -34.34 -5.87
C LEU A 888 -39.45 -33.32 -7.01
N THR A 889 -40.15 -33.56 -8.12
CA THR A 889 -40.21 -32.67 -9.29
C THR A 889 -41.43 -31.73 -9.24
N PRO A 890 -41.25 -30.41 -9.04
CA PRO A 890 -42.31 -29.43 -9.25
C PRO A 890 -42.56 -29.25 -10.76
N SER A 891 -43.81 -28.97 -11.12
CA SER A 891 -44.24 -28.78 -12.51
C SER A 891 -43.58 -27.57 -13.19
N HIS A 892 -43.13 -27.78 -14.43
CA HIS A 892 -42.82 -26.67 -15.34
C HIS A 892 -44.13 -26.02 -15.77
N ILE A 893 -44.36 -24.76 -15.39
CA ILE A 893 -45.43 -23.93 -15.96
C ILE A 893 -44.81 -23.11 -17.10
N PRO A 894 -45.25 -23.26 -18.37
CA PRO A 894 -44.84 -22.37 -19.44
C PRO A 894 -45.44 -20.98 -19.22
N ALA A 895 -44.61 -19.95 -19.09
CA ALA A 895 -45.10 -18.57 -19.07
C ALA A 895 -45.52 -18.15 -20.48
N PRO A 896 -46.80 -17.78 -20.73
CA PRO A 896 -47.24 -17.32 -22.04
C PRO A 896 -46.56 -15.99 -22.36
N THR A 897 -45.76 -15.96 -23.44
CA THR A 897 -45.21 -14.70 -23.95
C THR A 897 -46.32 -13.94 -24.66
N LEU A 898 -46.51 -12.65 -24.33
CA LEU A 898 -47.51 -11.81 -24.97
C LEU A 898 -47.08 -11.46 -26.41
N GLU A 899 -47.56 -12.25 -27.37
CA GLU A 899 -47.51 -11.90 -28.79
C GLU A 899 -48.45 -10.71 -29.06
N LEU A 900 -47.88 -9.52 -28.92
CA LEU A 900 -48.56 -8.27 -29.26
C LEU A 900 -48.39 -8.01 -30.76
N ASP A 901 -49.48 -8.20 -31.51
CA ASP A 901 -49.59 -7.86 -32.93
C ASP A 901 -49.04 -6.46 -33.21
N ASN A 902 -47.88 -6.44 -33.85
CA ASN A 902 -47.17 -5.24 -34.32
C ASN A 902 -47.22 -5.19 -35.85
N SER A 903 -48.42 -5.29 -36.43
CA SER A 903 -48.66 -4.99 -37.84
C SER A 903 -48.60 -3.46 -38.13
N PRO A 904 -47.65 -3.05 -38.97
CA PRO A 904 -47.88 -2.05 -40.01
C PRO A 904 -47.79 -2.74 -41.39
N GLU A 905 -48.84 -2.58 -42.19
CA GLU A 905 -48.96 -3.04 -43.59
C GLU A 905 -48.97 -4.57 -43.80
N ARG A 906 -49.87 -5.05 -44.68
CA ARG A 906 -49.95 -6.47 -45.06
C ARG A 906 -48.90 -6.79 -46.12
N CYS A 907 -47.70 -7.19 -45.71
CA CYS A 907 -46.81 -7.93 -46.60
C CYS A 907 -47.28 -9.38 -46.70
N TYR A 908 -47.79 -9.77 -47.87
CA TYR A 908 -48.14 -11.16 -48.20
C TYR A 908 -46.91 -12.08 -48.11
N PHE A 909 -47.10 -13.30 -47.62
CA PHE A 909 -46.06 -14.32 -47.49
C PHE A 909 -46.60 -15.64 -48.08
N PRO A 910 -45.97 -16.24 -49.11
CA PRO A 910 -46.51 -17.42 -49.79
C PRO A 910 -46.53 -18.67 -48.90
N THR A 911 -47.72 -19.14 -48.53
CA THR A 911 -47.94 -20.33 -47.71
C THR A 911 -48.76 -21.40 -48.42
N LYS A 912 -48.68 -22.63 -47.90
CA LYS A 912 -49.53 -23.77 -48.24
C LYS A 912 -49.91 -24.53 -46.97
N TRP A 913 -51.11 -25.08 -46.94
CA TRP A 913 -51.59 -25.89 -45.81
C TRP A 913 -50.90 -27.27 -45.79
N CYS A 914 -50.37 -27.69 -44.63
CA CYS A 914 -49.79 -29.02 -44.45
C CYS A 914 -50.74 -29.92 -43.64
N PRO A 915 -51.41 -30.92 -44.26
CA PRO A 915 -52.36 -31.80 -43.55
C PRO A 915 -51.74 -32.56 -42.38
N ILE A 916 -50.45 -32.92 -42.48
CA ILE A 916 -49.72 -33.71 -41.47
C ILE A 916 -49.42 -32.88 -40.21
N ARG A 917 -49.25 -31.55 -40.35
CA ARG A 917 -48.93 -30.65 -39.23
C ARG A 917 -50.10 -29.79 -38.75
N GLN A 918 -51.19 -29.74 -39.52
CA GLN A 918 -52.34 -28.84 -39.30
C GLN A 918 -51.91 -27.36 -39.14
N THR A 919 -50.90 -26.96 -39.91
CA THR A 919 -50.42 -25.58 -39.99
C THR A 919 -50.16 -25.18 -41.43
N GLU A 920 -50.22 -23.89 -41.70
CA GLU A 920 -49.57 -23.33 -42.88
C GLU A 920 -48.04 -23.46 -42.79
N VAL A 921 -47.40 -23.61 -43.95
CA VAL A 921 -45.94 -23.70 -44.11
C VAL A 921 -45.56 -22.93 -45.38
N ALA A 922 -44.36 -22.36 -45.43
CA ALA A 922 -43.91 -21.61 -46.61
C ALA A 922 -43.87 -22.49 -47.88
N LYS A 923 -44.25 -21.91 -49.02
CA LYS A 923 -43.92 -22.43 -50.36
C LYS A 923 -42.43 -22.24 -50.65
N THR A 924 -41.81 -23.12 -51.44
CA THR A 924 -40.50 -22.83 -52.06
C THR A 924 -40.70 -22.02 -53.35
N PHE A 925 -39.63 -21.51 -53.94
CA PHE A 925 -39.72 -20.68 -55.16
C PHE A 925 -40.24 -21.48 -56.36
N GLU A 926 -39.96 -22.78 -56.40
CA GLU A 926 -40.43 -23.74 -57.40
C GLU A 926 -41.92 -24.12 -57.23
N GLU A 927 -42.56 -23.68 -56.14
CA GLU A 927 -43.96 -23.96 -55.77
C GLU A 927 -44.85 -22.70 -55.82
N CYS A 928 -44.40 -21.65 -56.52
CA CYS A 928 -45.06 -20.35 -56.61
C CYS A 928 -45.65 -20.13 -58.01
N ASP A 929 -46.92 -20.49 -58.20
CA ASP A 929 -47.63 -20.37 -59.49
C ASP A 929 -48.11 -18.93 -59.80
N GLU A 930 -48.20 -18.05 -58.79
CA GLU A 930 -48.67 -16.67 -58.96
C GLU A 930 -47.53 -15.63 -59.05
N VAL A 931 -47.67 -14.68 -59.97
CA VAL A 931 -46.71 -13.58 -60.21
C VAL A 931 -46.43 -12.76 -58.94
N ASN A 932 -47.42 -12.59 -58.05
CA ASN A 932 -47.27 -11.87 -56.79
C ASN A 932 -46.40 -12.62 -55.76
N GLU A 933 -46.35 -13.95 -55.82
CA GLU A 933 -45.52 -14.77 -54.93
C GLU A 933 -44.05 -14.73 -55.39
N CYS A 934 -43.82 -14.88 -56.69
CA CYS A 934 -42.50 -14.74 -57.30
C CYS A 934 -41.89 -13.34 -57.09
N LEU A 935 -42.72 -12.28 -57.09
CA LEU A 935 -42.30 -10.91 -56.78
C LEU A 935 -41.72 -10.75 -55.37
N TRP A 936 -42.17 -11.53 -54.38
CA TRP A 936 -41.64 -11.50 -53.01
C TRP A 936 -40.19 -11.98 -52.97
N PHE A 937 -39.91 -13.15 -53.58
CA PHE A 937 -38.57 -13.72 -53.67
C PHE A 937 -37.63 -12.83 -54.50
N LEU A 938 -38.10 -12.29 -55.62
CA LEU A 938 -37.33 -11.35 -56.45
C LEU A 938 -36.91 -10.10 -55.67
N LYS A 939 -37.80 -9.53 -54.84
CA LYS A 939 -37.49 -8.33 -54.03
C LYS A 939 -36.40 -8.61 -52.99
N LYS A 940 -36.47 -9.78 -52.33
CA LYS A 940 -35.42 -10.25 -51.39
C LYS A 940 -34.08 -10.55 -52.09
N GLY A 941 -34.14 -11.06 -53.32
CA GLY A 941 -32.97 -11.19 -54.19
C GLY A 941 -32.33 -9.84 -54.52
N LEU A 942 -33.16 -8.83 -54.84
CA LEU A 942 -32.71 -7.47 -55.17
C LEU A 942 -31.97 -6.80 -54.00
N GLU A 943 -32.56 -6.81 -52.79
CA GLU A 943 -31.91 -6.27 -51.58
C GLU A 943 -30.54 -6.91 -51.32
N THR A 944 -30.44 -8.23 -51.55
CA THR A 944 -29.20 -8.99 -51.38
C THR A 944 -28.17 -8.61 -52.45
N TYR A 945 -28.61 -8.42 -53.70
CA TYR A 945 -27.78 -7.99 -54.82
C TYR A 945 -27.26 -6.54 -54.65
N GLU A 946 -28.09 -5.62 -54.16
CA GLU A 946 -27.68 -4.25 -53.82
C GLU A 946 -26.64 -4.23 -52.69
N HIS A 947 -26.84 -5.03 -51.63
CA HIS A 947 -25.84 -5.22 -50.58
C HIS A 947 -24.49 -5.72 -51.14
N ILE A 948 -24.51 -6.65 -52.09
CA ILE A 948 -23.31 -7.17 -52.76
C ILE A 948 -22.66 -6.08 -53.63
N GLN A 949 -23.42 -5.33 -54.44
CA GLN A 949 -22.87 -4.21 -55.22
C GLN A 949 -22.20 -3.16 -54.32
N HIS A 950 -22.84 -2.76 -53.21
CA HIS A 950 -22.29 -1.79 -52.27
C HIS A 950 -20.98 -2.29 -51.62
N GLY A 951 -20.86 -3.60 -51.38
CA GLY A 951 -19.61 -4.25 -50.95
C GLY A 951 -18.52 -4.23 -52.03
N GLN A 952 -18.87 -4.53 -53.29
CA GLN A 952 -17.92 -4.53 -54.41
C GLN A 952 -17.41 -3.12 -54.75
N LEU A 953 -18.27 -2.09 -54.70
CA LEU A 953 -17.88 -0.68 -54.86
C LEU A 953 -16.85 -0.23 -53.81
N LYS A 954 -17.04 -0.63 -52.54
CA LYS A 954 -16.06 -0.38 -51.46
C LYS A 954 -14.74 -1.13 -51.70
N ARG A 955 -14.77 -2.38 -52.19
CA ARG A 955 -13.56 -3.13 -52.60
C ARG A 955 -12.83 -2.48 -53.79
N ARG A 956 -13.55 -1.98 -54.81
CA ARG A 956 -12.95 -1.26 -55.96
C ARG A 956 -12.28 0.05 -55.54
N LYS A 957 -12.89 0.86 -54.64
CA LYS A 957 -12.23 2.06 -54.09
C LYS A 957 -10.92 1.73 -53.34
N ARG A 958 -10.92 0.71 -52.47
CA ARG A 958 -9.68 0.24 -51.79
C ARG A 958 -8.58 -0.18 -52.77
N ARG A 959 -8.90 -0.99 -53.80
CA ARG A 959 -7.90 -1.40 -54.81
C ARG A 959 -7.29 -0.21 -55.58
N ARG A 960 -8.05 0.88 -55.81
CA ARG A 960 -7.52 2.08 -56.47
C ARG A 960 -6.59 2.92 -55.58
N GLN A 961 -6.81 2.96 -54.25
CA GLN A 961 -5.89 3.63 -53.33
C GLN A 961 -4.60 2.83 -53.10
N ASN A 962 -4.69 1.52 -52.86
CA ASN A 962 -3.49 0.70 -52.64
C ASN A 962 -2.54 0.72 -53.85
N ARG A 963 -3.06 0.71 -55.09
CA ARG A 963 -2.21 0.75 -56.30
C ARG A 963 -1.43 2.06 -56.49
N ALA A 964 -1.75 3.11 -55.72
CA ALA A 964 -1.01 4.38 -55.71
C ALA A 964 0.06 4.46 -54.58
N MET A 965 0.08 3.51 -53.64
CA MET A 965 1.10 3.41 -52.58
C MET A 965 2.14 2.31 -52.83
N THR A 966 1.94 1.44 -53.82
CA THR A 966 2.87 0.34 -54.16
C THR A 966 3.61 0.62 -55.48
N GLN A 967 3.95 1.88 -55.72
CA GLN A 967 4.71 2.32 -56.91
C GLN A 967 5.84 3.30 -56.53
N SER A 968 6.43 3.05 -55.36
CA SER A 968 7.76 3.50 -54.95
C SER A 968 8.38 2.35 -54.16
N ASP A 969 9.49 1.83 -54.66
CA ASP A 969 10.47 1.00 -53.97
C ASP A 969 9.97 -0.36 -53.45
N THR A 970 9.66 -1.24 -54.41
CA THR A 970 10.17 -2.62 -54.33
C THR A 970 11.47 -2.65 -55.13
N ASP A 971 12.60 -3.02 -54.53
CA ASP A 971 13.64 -3.75 -55.28
C ASP A 971 14.61 -4.52 -54.37
N SER A 972 15.18 -5.61 -54.91
CA SER A 972 16.17 -6.54 -54.31
C SER A 972 15.88 -7.11 -52.90
N GLY A 973 15.80 -8.42 -52.67
CA GLY A 973 15.78 -9.55 -53.61
C GLY A 973 16.33 -10.84 -52.99
N SER A 974 15.51 -11.90 -53.06
CA SER A 974 15.91 -13.32 -53.23
C SER A 974 16.73 -14.03 -52.11
N VAL A 975 16.77 -15.37 -51.98
CA VAL A 975 15.87 -16.49 -52.38
C VAL A 975 16.24 -17.74 -51.55
N SER A 976 15.28 -18.67 -51.36
CA SER A 976 15.42 -20.15 -51.39
C SER A 976 14.79 -20.91 -50.21
N GLY A 977 14.37 -22.16 -50.50
CA GLY A 977 14.35 -23.29 -49.56
C GLY A 977 13.23 -23.32 -48.51
N GLY A 978 12.24 -24.19 -48.71
CA GLY A 978 11.33 -24.62 -47.67
C GLY A 978 10.56 -25.87 -48.10
N GLU A 979 10.03 -26.62 -47.13
CA GLU A 979 9.04 -27.67 -47.38
C GLU A 979 8.10 -27.81 -46.16
N GLU A 980 6.84 -28.08 -46.49
CA GLU A 980 5.65 -28.53 -45.72
C GLU A 980 5.46 -28.20 -44.22
N ALA A 981 4.24 -27.75 -43.89
CA ALA A 981 3.72 -27.62 -42.53
C ALA A 981 2.18 -27.67 -42.54
N GLU A 982 1.55 -28.26 -41.51
CA GLU A 982 0.10 -28.10 -41.30
C GLU A 982 -0.31 -28.02 -39.81
N ALA A 983 -1.26 -27.13 -39.54
CA ALA A 983 -2.21 -27.15 -38.40
C ALA A 983 -1.69 -27.24 -36.94
N SER A 984 -1.00 -26.21 -36.44
CA SER A 984 -1.52 -25.36 -35.34
C SER A 984 -0.58 -24.21 -34.98
N SER A 985 -1.11 -23.12 -34.42
CA SER A 985 -0.32 -22.01 -33.87
C SER A 985 -1.10 -21.30 -32.77
N ASP A 986 -0.55 -21.35 -31.57
CA ASP A 986 -0.78 -20.40 -30.48
C ASP A 986 0.43 -19.46 -30.37
N GLU A 987 0.18 -18.30 -29.75
CA GLU A 987 1.09 -17.36 -29.05
C GLU A 987 2.43 -16.83 -29.63
N GLU A 988 2.74 -15.61 -29.17
CA GLU A 988 4.06 -14.98 -29.04
C GLU A 988 4.89 -14.60 -30.31
N SER A 989 5.86 -13.67 -30.26
CA SER A 989 6.37 -12.90 -29.10
C SER A 989 6.71 -11.42 -29.40
N LEU A 990 7.32 -10.78 -28.39
CA LEU A 990 7.75 -9.38 -28.20
C LEU A 990 8.94 -8.94 -29.11
N VAL A 991 9.43 -7.70 -28.86
CA VAL A 991 10.78 -7.09 -29.16
C VAL A 991 10.77 -5.93 -30.19
N VAL A 992 11.52 -4.80 -30.05
CA VAL A 992 11.87 -3.96 -28.86
C VAL A 992 12.35 -2.53 -29.29
N ILE A 993 11.94 -1.46 -28.58
CA ILE A 993 12.33 -0.02 -28.80
C ILE A 993 12.09 0.45 -30.28
N VAL A 994 12.54 1.56 -30.92
CA VAL A 994 13.10 2.92 -30.65
C VAL A 994 12.21 3.89 -31.48
N GLY A 995 11.88 5.16 -31.18
CA GLY A 995 12.51 6.25 -30.43
C GLY A 995 13.22 7.26 -31.37
N LYS A 996 12.54 8.35 -31.79
CA LYS A 996 13.15 9.44 -32.58
C LYS A 996 12.58 10.83 -32.25
N SER A 997 13.48 11.79 -32.10
CA SER A 997 13.20 13.24 -32.06
C SER A 997 14.47 14.02 -32.40
N GLY A 998 14.44 14.88 -33.42
CA GLY A 998 15.51 15.83 -33.73
C GLY A 998 16.66 15.34 -34.63
N ASN A 999 16.64 15.79 -35.89
CA ASN A 999 17.82 16.30 -36.61
C ASN A 999 18.12 17.74 -36.07
N PRO A 1000 19.26 18.42 -36.33
CA PRO A 1000 20.14 18.41 -37.53
C PRO A 1000 21.67 18.42 -37.15
N PRO A 1001 22.64 18.78 -38.03
CA PRO A 1001 22.61 19.18 -39.45
C PRO A 1001 23.52 18.34 -40.38
N SER A 1002 23.84 18.89 -41.55
CA SER A 1002 24.39 18.24 -42.74
C SER A 1002 25.91 18.32 -42.92
N LEU A 1003 26.41 17.46 -43.82
CA LEU A 1003 27.79 17.41 -44.34
C LEU A 1003 28.26 18.68 -45.06
N GLN A 1004 29.55 19.01 -44.89
CA GLN A 1004 30.56 19.14 -45.96
C GLN A 1004 31.74 18.23 -45.51
N GLY A 1005 32.61 17.65 -46.36
CA GLY A 1005 33.34 18.22 -47.49
C GLY A 1005 34.57 18.97 -46.94
N SER A 1006 35.82 18.69 -47.32
CA SER A 1006 36.38 17.74 -48.33
C SER A 1006 37.91 17.65 -48.15
N ASP A 1007 38.51 16.54 -48.61
CA ASP A 1007 39.94 16.33 -48.97
C ASP A 1007 41.09 16.65 -47.96
N CYS A 1008 42.16 15.85 -48.06
CA CYS A 1008 43.40 15.82 -47.24
C CYS A 1008 43.26 15.30 -45.80
#